data_AF-A0A3D1MCD4-F1
#
_entry.id   AF-A0A3D1MCD4-F1
#
_cell.length_a   1.000
_cell.length_b   1.000
_cell.length_c   1.000
_cell.angle_alpha   90.00
_cell.angle_beta   90.00
_cell.angle_gamma   90.00
#
_symmetry.space_group_name_H-M   'P 1'
#
loop_
_entity.id
_entity.type
_entity.pdbx_description
1 polymer ?
#
loop_
_entity_poly.entity_id
_entity_poly.type
_entity_poly.pdbx_seq_one_letter_code
_entity_poly.pdbx_strand_id
1 'polypeptide(L)'
;CTQEVFVTVDNRFVTLSNGLLINSKENGDGTRTDYWKQDLPHAPYLFMLSIGDYAVVKDTWRDIDVHYFVEHEYEDNARGIFKNTPEMLSFFSDVLRYDFPWDKYHQVAVRDFVSGAMENTSAVIFGDFVQQTAREQLDGDFEDIVSHELFHHWFGDLVTCESWANIPLNESFATYGEVMWREYKYGADDADFKRLDDRLSYFDEALSKQVDLIRYDHDLPGDMFDRHSYEKGGAILHMLRAEVGDEAFYTALNKYLVDNAYSDVEIHELRIAFEDVTGRDFMPFFNQWFFASGHPIVEYSISHTYDEFNEPITDLTFTQDASAEDTLLYKLLIPYAIYSEASGEYEMSTFYLEDYTDWVFLNGHNDILIDPRGELLVEWDQYTGYNASHVPMYMNQMTNAPWAYARFKAFNKLYFNIYDDDSLNIFYAVGLKDAFHKNRLNVLESMNESVGYAVEFDADPSNLFSSEVLALVQDLATSDSNYAVQAEALKVLVAVDANAHRDFFNKALSSPSIAVTAEAMMAMADIDLYKALPYAEKEQNTTNYTMLDAVGTIYAQSRDAKYQDYFENYVNGENGEYQTYYAMYYYSKLLAGLDREAVMRGLDFFEYYLNNANGEYVSNVALSGMDRVAAGLSERQANGELLDWMPEVEARIESINNAYFGFEEEWAE
;
A
#
# COMPACT_ATOMS: atom_id res chain seq x y z
N CYS A 1 -17.57 -27.39 10.15
CA CYS A 1 -17.59 -28.84 9.83
C CYS A 1 -16.17 -29.39 9.77
N THR A 2 -15.98 -30.72 9.73
CA THR A 2 -14.70 -31.33 9.32
C THR A 2 -14.76 -31.70 7.83
N GLN A 3 -13.62 -31.99 7.21
CA GLN A 3 -13.56 -32.24 5.76
C GLN A 3 -12.64 -33.39 5.37
N GLU A 4 -13.06 -34.14 4.37
CA GLU A 4 -12.27 -35.19 3.70
C GLU A 4 -12.31 -34.97 2.19
N VAL A 5 -11.15 -34.87 1.54
CA VAL A 5 -11.03 -34.62 0.09
C VAL A 5 -10.27 -35.77 -0.56
N PHE A 6 -10.89 -36.41 -1.54
CA PHE A 6 -10.25 -37.36 -2.43
C PHE A 6 -10.13 -36.73 -3.80
N VAL A 7 -8.90 -36.45 -4.23
CA VAL A 7 -8.64 -35.77 -5.49
C VAL A 7 -7.78 -36.65 -6.38
N THR A 8 -8.24 -36.92 -7.60
CA THR A 8 -7.49 -37.70 -8.59
C THR A 8 -6.89 -36.76 -9.62
N VAL A 9 -5.57 -36.78 -9.76
CA VAL A 9 -4.80 -35.86 -10.62
C VAL A 9 -3.77 -36.61 -11.44
N ASP A 10 -3.32 -36.01 -12.54
CA ASP A 10 -2.12 -36.45 -13.24
C ASP A 10 -0.91 -36.43 -12.29
N ASN A 11 -0.06 -37.45 -12.39
CA ASN A 11 1.10 -37.63 -11.51
C ASN A 11 2.05 -36.43 -11.49
N ARG A 12 2.09 -35.61 -12.55
CA ARG A 12 2.97 -34.44 -12.63
C ARG A 12 2.59 -33.30 -11.68
N PHE A 13 1.31 -33.19 -11.29
CA PHE A 13 0.84 -32.05 -10.50
C PHE A 13 1.03 -32.30 -9.00
N VAL A 14 1.28 -31.24 -8.24
CA VAL A 14 1.25 -31.21 -6.78
C VAL A 14 -0.16 -30.79 -6.34
N THR A 15 -0.69 -31.42 -5.28
CA THR A 15 -1.96 -31.00 -4.67
C THR A 15 -1.69 -30.36 -3.30
N LEU A 16 -2.54 -29.42 -2.92
CA LEU A 16 -2.59 -28.84 -1.57
C LEU A 16 -4.06 -28.63 -1.19
N SER A 17 -4.41 -28.93 0.07
CA SER A 17 -5.73 -28.65 0.65
C SER A 17 -5.59 -28.39 2.16
N ASN A 18 -6.73 -28.16 2.82
CA ASN A 18 -6.80 -28.04 4.27
C ASN A 18 -6.41 -29.37 4.96
N GLY A 19 -5.79 -29.27 6.14
CA GLY A 19 -5.45 -30.41 6.97
C GLY A 19 -4.34 -31.28 6.37
N LEU A 20 -4.18 -32.50 6.87
CA LEU A 20 -3.01 -33.32 6.52
C LEU A 20 -3.25 -34.17 5.26
N LEU A 21 -2.20 -34.35 4.45
CA LEU A 21 -2.17 -35.36 3.39
C LEU A 21 -2.00 -36.75 4.03
N ILE A 22 -3.09 -37.50 4.12
CA ILE A 22 -3.12 -38.80 4.80
C ILE A 22 -2.57 -39.91 3.92
N ASN A 23 -2.88 -39.88 2.62
CA ASN A 23 -2.47 -40.92 1.69
C ASN A 23 -2.37 -40.37 0.26
N SER A 24 -1.44 -40.91 -0.52
CA SER A 24 -1.33 -40.67 -1.97
C SER A 24 -1.13 -42.01 -2.67
N LYS A 25 -2.02 -42.34 -3.62
CA LYS A 25 -2.04 -43.67 -4.26
C LYS A 25 -2.06 -43.55 -5.77
N GLU A 26 -1.02 -44.06 -6.43
CA GLU A 26 -0.99 -44.20 -7.88
C GLU A 26 -2.06 -45.20 -8.37
N ASN A 27 -2.73 -44.85 -9.47
CA ASN A 27 -3.80 -45.63 -10.07
C ASN A 27 -3.30 -46.55 -11.21
N GLY A 28 -2.06 -46.39 -11.66
CA GLY A 28 -1.44 -47.20 -12.71
C GLY A 28 -1.77 -46.76 -14.15
N ASP A 29 -2.47 -45.64 -14.31
CA ASP A 29 -2.87 -45.05 -15.60
C ASP A 29 -2.25 -43.67 -15.86
N GLY A 30 -1.22 -43.30 -15.07
CA GLY A 30 -0.61 -41.97 -15.09
C GLY A 30 -1.24 -40.97 -14.13
N THR A 31 -2.29 -41.36 -13.40
CA THR A 31 -2.90 -40.57 -12.33
C THR A 31 -2.61 -41.15 -10.95
N ARG A 32 -2.81 -40.32 -9.92
CA ARG A 32 -2.86 -40.72 -8.52
C ARG A 32 -4.06 -40.08 -7.82
N THR A 33 -4.50 -40.70 -6.74
CA THR A 33 -5.52 -40.14 -5.84
C THR A 33 -4.87 -39.74 -4.52
N ASP A 34 -4.92 -38.45 -4.20
CA ASP A 34 -4.50 -37.87 -2.93
C ASP A 34 -5.71 -37.77 -1.99
N TYR A 35 -5.51 -38.12 -0.72
CA TYR A 35 -6.51 -38.04 0.34
C TYR A 35 -6.06 -37.04 1.40
N TRP A 36 -6.74 -35.90 1.43
CA TRP A 36 -6.55 -34.83 2.42
C TRP A 36 -7.63 -34.89 3.49
N LYS A 37 -7.25 -34.59 4.73
CA LYS A 37 -8.15 -34.64 5.88
C LYS A 37 -7.94 -33.48 6.83
N GLN A 38 -8.98 -32.66 6.97
CA GLN A 38 -9.11 -31.61 7.97
C GLN A 38 -9.96 -32.16 9.13
N ASP A 39 -9.29 -32.60 10.19
CA ASP A 39 -9.94 -33.20 11.36
C ASP A 39 -10.48 -32.16 12.35
N LEU A 40 -9.89 -30.97 12.36
CA LEU A 40 -10.37 -29.85 13.16
C LEU A 40 -11.56 -29.17 12.46
N PRO A 41 -12.61 -28.77 13.22
CA PRO A 41 -13.75 -28.08 12.63
C PRO A 41 -13.37 -26.69 12.08
N HIS A 42 -13.87 -26.36 10.90
CA HIS A 42 -13.74 -25.04 10.27
C HIS A 42 -15.02 -24.61 9.54
N ALA A 43 -15.12 -23.34 9.15
CA ALA A 43 -16.24 -22.85 8.34
C ALA A 43 -16.13 -23.33 6.88
N PRO A 44 -17.25 -23.61 6.17
CA PRO A 44 -17.20 -24.09 4.78
C PRO A 44 -16.53 -23.13 3.79
N TYR A 45 -16.55 -21.81 4.05
CA TYR A 45 -15.93 -20.83 3.16
C TYR A 45 -14.38 -20.94 3.13
N LEU A 46 -13.79 -21.58 4.16
CA LEU A 46 -12.35 -21.79 4.30
C LEU A 46 -11.84 -23.02 3.55
N PHE A 47 -12.71 -23.71 2.80
CA PHE A 47 -12.30 -24.81 1.95
C PHE A 47 -11.34 -24.33 0.84
N MET A 48 -10.26 -25.08 0.64
CA MET A 48 -9.33 -24.83 -0.47
C MET A 48 -8.87 -26.13 -1.16
N LEU A 49 -8.63 -26.04 -2.47
CA LEU A 49 -7.92 -27.06 -3.26
C LEU A 49 -7.05 -26.38 -4.31
N SER A 50 -5.74 -26.59 -4.24
CA SER A 50 -4.78 -26.14 -5.25
C SER A 50 -4.16 -27.36 -5.94
N ILE A 51 -4.05 -27.29 -7.26
CA ILE A 51 -3.47 -28.32 -8.12
C ILE A 51 -2.62 -27.62 -9.18
N GLY A 52 -1.30 -27.81 -9.13
CA GLY A 52 -0.39 -27.11 -10.02
C GLY A 52 0.98 -27.77 -10.12
N ASP A 53 1.83 -27.25 -11.00
CA ASP A 53 3.22 -27.68 -11.10
C ASP A 53 4.10 -26.77 -10.23
N TYR A 54 4.23 -27.15 -8.95
CA TYR A 54 4.90 -26.34 -7.95
C TYR A 54 6.24 -26.94 -7.54
N ALA A 55 7.21 -26.06 -7.28
CA ALA A 55 8.30 -26.37 -6.37
C ALA A 55 7.77 -26.29 -4.92
N VAL A 56 8.17 -27.26 -4.09
CA VAL A 56 7.75 -27.33 -2.67
C VAL A 56 8.97 -27.14 -1.78
N VAL A 57 9.09 -25.95 -1.21
CA VAL A 57 10.18 -25.60 -0.30
C VAL A 57 9.74 -25.87 1.13
N LYS A 58 10.41 -26.82 1.79
CA LYS A 58 10.04 -27.26 3.14
C LYS A 58 10.58 -26.32 4.19
N ASP A 59 9.72 -25.78 5.04
CA ASP A 59 10.11 -25.11 6.28
C ASP A 59 9.34 -25.67 7.48
N THR A 60 9.75 -25.26 8.68
CA THR A 60 9.13 -25.70 9.93
C THR A 60 9.14 -24.59 10.96
N TRP A 61 8.10 -24.51 11.77
CA TRP A 61 8.07 -23.73 13.00
C TRP A 61 7.76 -24.67 14.16
N ARG A 62 8.73 -24.82 15.10
CA ARG A 62 8.67 -25.86 16.14
C ARG A 62 8.47 -27.25 15.49
N ASP A 63 7.38 -27.94 15.79
CA ASP A 63 7.03 -29.26 15.24
C ASP A 63 5.94 -29.17 14.14
N ILE A 64 5.60 -27.96 13.67
CA ILE A 64 4.57 -27.69 12.65
C ILE A 64 5.24 -27.44 11.29
N ASP A 65 4.73 -28.09 10.24
CA ASP A 65 5.23 -27.92 8.87
C ASP A 65 4.77 -26.59 8.27
N VAL A 66 5.75 -25.81 7.75
CA VAL A 66 5.59 -24.47 7.18
C VAL A 66 6.02 -24.42 5.70
N HIS A 67 5.43 -25.25 4.85
CA HIS A 67 5.92 -25.42 3.49
C HIS A 67 5.41 -24.32 2.52
N TYR A 68 6.26 -23.94 1.58
CA TYR A 68 5.97 -22.93 0.56
C TYR A 68 5.85 -23.59 -0.82
N PHE A 69 4.77 -23.29 -1.53
CA PHE A 69 4.44 -23.81 -2.85
C PHE A 69 4.51 -22.65 -3.83
N VAL A 70 5.54 -22.64 -4.65
CA VAL A 70 5.83 -21.56 -5.61
C VAL A 70 6.09 -22.15 -6.98
N GLU A 71 6.08 -21.32 -8.01
CA GLU A 71 6.55 -21.73 -9.33
C GLU A 71 8.06 -22.04 -9.27
N HIS A 72 8.50 -23.00 -10.10
CA HIS A 72 9.88 -23.51 -10.07
C HIS A 72 10.96 -22.41 -10.20
N GLU A 73 10.66 -21.32 -10.89
CA GLU A 73 11.61 -20.20 -11.04
C GLU A 73 11.88 -19.44 -9.72
N TYR A 74 10.98 -19.52 -8.74
CA TYR A 74 11.11 -18.88 -7.43
C TYR A 74 11.51 -19.86 -6.32
N GLU A 75 11.83 -21.12 -6.62
CA GLU A 75 12.19 -22.14 -5.61
C GLU A 75 13.32 -21.65 -4.69
N ASP A 76 14.39 -21.08 -5.28
CA ASP A 76 15.53 -20.54 -4.52
C ASP A 76 15.18 -19.28 -3.73
N ASN A 77 14.06 -18.61 -4.05
CA ASN A 77 13.61 -17.36 -3.43
C ASN A 77 12.48 -17.53 -2.43
N ALA A 78 11.80 -18.68 -2.39
CA ALA A 78 10.62 -18.94 -1.55
C ALA A 78 10.85 -18.60 -0.07
N ARG A 79 12.03 -18.96 0.48
CA ARG A 79 12.37 -18.62 1.87
C ARG A 79 12.61 -17.12 2.08
N GLY A 80 13.01 -16.39 1.05
CA GLY A 80 13.15 -14.94 1.11
C GLY A 80 11.78 -14.25 1.07
N ILE A 81 10.89 -14.73 0.19
CA ILE A 81 9.50 -14.27 0.07
C ILE A 81 8.76 -14.40 1.41
N PHE A 82 8.84 -15.59 2.04
CA PHE A 82 8.14 -15.90 3.28
C PHE A 82 9.05 -15.89 4.53
N LYS A 83 10.16 -15.12 4.49
CA LYS A 83 11.25 -15.18 5.48
C LYS A 83 10.81 -15.03 6.94
N ASN A 84 9.77 -14.23 7.17
CA ASN A 84 9.31 -13.88 8.52
C ASN A 84 8.15 -14.75 9.00
N THR A 85 7.58 -15.65 8.19
CA THR A 85 6.42 -16.47 8.59
C THR A 85 6.64 -17.24 9.90
N PRO A 86 7.77 -17.96 10.14
CA PRO A 86 8.00 -18.61 11.43
C PRO A 86 8.14 -17.65 12.62
N GLU A 87 8.63 -16.43 12.37
CA GLU A 87 8.72 -15.40 13.41
C GLU A 87 7.33 -14.84 13.74
N MET A 88 6.51 -14.53 12.73
CA MET A 88 5.12 -14.11 12.90
C MET A 88 4.30 -15.15 13.67
N LEU A 89 4.45 -16.45 13.35
CA LEU A 89 3.83 -17.55 14.10
C LEU A 89 4.19 -17.51 15.59
N SER A 90 5.45 -17.21 15.90
CA SER A 90 5.92 -17.06 17.29
C SER A 90 5.30 -15.83 17.94
N PHE A 91 5.41 -14.69 17.28
CA PHE A 91 4.93 -13.40 17.77
C PHE A 91 3.43 -13.44 18.09
N PHE A 92 2.60 -13.86 17.13
CA PHE A 92 1.15 -13.91 17.31
C PHE A 92 0.74 -14.93 18.38
N SER A 93 1.37 -16.11 18.42
CA SER A 93 1.13 -17.09 19.49
C SER A 93 1.43 -16.51 20.87
N ASP A 94 2.54 -15.77 21.00
CA ASP A 94 3.01 -15.22 22.27
C ASP A 94 2.13 -14.04 22.75
N VAL A 95 1.80 -13.09 21.87
CA VAL A 95 0.97 -11.91 22.25
C VAL A 95 -0.49 -12.30 22.51
N LEU A 96 -1.05 -13.22 21.73
CA LEU A 96 -2.41 -13.74 21.95
C LEU A 96 -2.47 -14.75 23.10
N ARG A 97 -1.31 -15.20 23.59
CA ARG A 97 -1.17 -16.22 24.63
C ARG A 97 -1.92 -17.51 24.28
N TYR A 98 -1.96 -17.82 22.98
CA TYR A 98 -2.70 -18.93 22.40
C TYR A 98 -1.86 -19.52 21.25
N ASP A 99 -1.33 -20.73 21.42
CA ASP A 99 -0.50 -21.39 20.39
C ASP A 99 -1.28 -21.56 19.08
N PHE A 100 -0.56 -21.53 17.95
CA PHE A 100 -1.14 -21.76 16.62
C PHE A 100 -2.04 -23.02 16.59
N PRO A 101 -3.33 -22.90 16.21
CA PRO A 101 -4.33 -23.95 16.47
C PRO A 101 -4.43 -25.07 15.42
N TRP A 102 -3.66 -25.02 14.32
CA TRP A 102 -3.82 -25.92 13.18
C TRP A 102 -2.64 -26.89 13.00
N ASP A 103 -2.90 -28.04 12.36
CA ASP A 103 -1.93 -29.14 12.23
C ASP A 103 -0.72 -28.81 11.33
N LYS A 104 -0.85 -27.80 10.46
CA LYS A 104 0.17 -27.27 9.55
C LYS A 104 -0.13 -25.83 9.17
N TYR A 105 0.83 -25.13 8.57
CA TYR A 105 0.60 -23.84 7.92
C TYR A 105 1.33 -23.83 6.58
N HIS A 106 0.64 -23.90 5.45
CA HIS A 106 1.28 -23.86 4.13
C HIS A 106 0.92 -22.57 3.40
N GLN A 107 1.76 -22.15 2.46
CA GLN A 107 1.52 -20.96 1.65
C GLN A 107 1.72 -21.33 0.19
N VAL A 108 0.75 -21.02 -0.65
CA VAL A 108 0.80 -21.29 -2.09
C VAL A 108 0.55 -20.01 -2.89
N ALA A 109 1.41 -19.75 -3.86
CA ALA A 109 1.19 -18.70 -4.85
C ALA A 109 0.45 -19.28 -6.07
N VAL A 110 -0.60 -18.60 -6.53
CA VAL A 110 -1.41 -19.02 -7.69
C VAL A 110 -1.67 -17.86 -8.65
N ARG A 111 -1.74 -18.15 -9.94
CA ARG A 111 -2.11 -17.17 -10.97
C ARG A 111 -3.62 -16.90 -10.94
N ASP A 112 -4.03 -15.75 -11.48
CA ASP A 112 -5.44 -15.36 -11.67
C ASP A 112 -6.30 -15.37 -10.38
N PHE A 113 -5.72 -14.96 -9.25
CA PHE A 113 -6.41 -14.95 -7.96
C PHE A 113 -7.09 -13.60 -7.67
N VAL A 114 -8.42 -13.55 -7.82
CA VAL A 114 -9.21 -12.31 -7.76
C VAL A 114 -9.32 -11.66 -6.38
N SER A 115 -9.11 -12.42 -5.30
CA SER A 115 -9.26 -11.95 -3.92
C SER A 115 -7.96 -11.40 -3.32
N GLY A 116 -6.86 -11.38 -4.07
CA GLY A 116 -5.54 -11.00 -3.56
C GLY A 116 -4.89 -12.13 -2.76
N ALA A 117 -5.46 -12.48 -1.60
CA ALA A 117 -5.08 -13.65 -0.81
C ALA A 117 -6.31 -14.21 -0.06
N MET A 118 -6.16 -15.38 0.59
CA MET A 118 -7.25 -16.04 1.30
C MET A 118 -6.72 -16.94 2.42
N GLU A 119 -7.31 -16.81 3.61
CA GLU A 119 -6.82 -17.30 4.89
C GLU A 119 -7.05 -18.79 5.14
N ASN A 120 -7.38 -19.57 4.09
CA ASN A 120 -7.93 -20.92 4.22
C ASN A 120 -7.19 -21.75 5.27
N THR A 121 -7.92 -22.28 6.27
CA THR A 121 -7.34 -23.05 7.40
C THR A 121 -6.19 -23.95 6.99
N SER A 122 -5.04 -23.79 7.66
CA SER A 122 -3.78 -24.54 7.47
C SER A 122 -3.07 -24.39 6.12
N ALA A 123 -3.61 -23.63 5.15
CA ALA A 123 -3.00 -23.42 3.84
C ALA A 123 -3.51 -22.14 3.17
N VAL A 124 -2.74 -21.07 3.26
CA VAL A 124 -3.05 -19.77 2.67
C VAL A 124 -2.79 -19.77 1.17
N ILE A 125 -3.73 -19.20 0.41
CA ILE A 125 -3.55 -18.92 -1.02
C ILE A 125 -3.18 -17.45 -1.18
N PHE A 126 -2.12 -17.19 -1.94
CA PHE A 126 -1.73 -15.86 -2.38
C PHE A 126 -1.83 -15.76 -3.90
N GLY A 127 -2.17 -14.58 -4.42
CA GLY A 127 -1.94 -14.24 -5.81
C GLY A 127 -0.45 -14.29 -6.17
N ASP A 128 -0.15 -14.48 -7.45
CA ASP A 128 1.21 -14.59 -7.99
C ASP A 128 2.08 -13.35 -7.76
N PHE A 129 1.48 -12.21 -7.43
CA PHE A 129 2.19 -10.98 -7.04
C PHE A 129 3.17 -11.18 -5.87
N VAL A 130 2.95 -12.16 -4.97
CA VAL A 130 3.89 -12.40 -3.86
C VAL A 130 5.21 -13.02 -4.31
N GLN A 131 5.29 -13.55 -5.53
CA GLN A 131 6.50 -14.19 -6.03
C GLN A 131 7.53 -13.13 -6.41
N GLN A 132 8.67 -13.15 -5.71
CA GLN A 132 9.74 -12.18 -5.89
C GLN A 132 11.09 -12.87 -5.99
N THR A 133 11.90 -12.40 -6.94
CA THR A 133 13.34 -12.68 -6.97
C THR A 133 14.06 -12.00 -5.81
N ALA A 134 15.30 -12.43 -5.52
CA ALA A 134 16.12 -11.81 -4.47
C ALA A 134 16.39 -10.31 -4.71
N ARG A 135 16.32 -9.84 -5.97
CA ARG A 135 16.53 -8.43 -6.33
C ARG A 135 15.30 -7.60 -5.98
N GLU A 136 14.12 -8.14 -6.24
CA GLU A 136 12.82 -7.49 -5.98
C GLU A 136 12.55 -7.36 -4.48
N GLN A 137 12.97 -8.35 -3.69
CA GLN A 137 12.87 -8.33 -2.22
C GLN A 137 13.67 -7.19 -1.56
N LEU A 138 14.56 -6.49 -2.29
CA LEU A 138 15.28 -5.32 -1.78
C LEU A 138 14.44 -4.03 -1.87
N ASP A 139 13.46 -4.01 -2.77
CA ASP A 139 12.67 -2.82 -3.09
C ASP A 139 11.28 -2.83 -2.44
N GLY A 140 10.84 -3.99 -1.94
CA GLY A 140 9.59 -4.12 -1.22
C GLY A 140 9.37 -5.55 -0.71
N ASP A 141 8.40 -5.69 0.18
CA ASP A 141 7.94 -6.96 0.74
C ASP A 141 6.42 -7.06 0.68
N PHE A 142 5.90 -8.26 0.98
CA PHE A 142 4.47 -8.53 1.12
C PHE A 142 4.12 -8.91 2.56
N GLU A 143 4.87 -8.40 3.54
CA GLU A 143 4.74 -8.83 4.94
C GLU A 143 3.38 -8.46 5.53
N ASP A 144 2.77 -7.36 5.09
CA ASP A 144 1.42 -6.98 5.52
C ASP A 144 0.41 -8.07 5.14
N ILE A 145 0.30 -8.41 3.85
CA ILE A 145 -0.61 -9.47 3.38
C ILE A 145 -0.25 -10.82 4.04
N VAL A 146 1.03 -11.20 4.12
CA VAL A 146 1.42 -12.46 4.79
C VAL A 146 1.02 -12.48 6.26
N SER A 147 1.16 -11.36 6.97
CA SER A 147 0.77 -11.25 8.37
C SER A 147 -0.76 -11.21 8.56
N HIS A 148 -1.49 -10.59 7.63
CA HIS A 148 -2.94 -10.55 7.56
C HIS A 148 -3.51 -11.96 7.50
N GLU A 149 -3.12 -12.72 6.47
CA GLU A 149 -3.59 -14.09 6.25
C GLU A 149 -3.19 -15.05 7.36
N LEU A 150 -2.03 -14.83 7.98
CA LEU A 150 -1.61 -15.64 9.12
C LEU A 150 -2.42 -15.30 10.39
N PHE A 151 -2.74 -14.03 10.62
CA PHE A 151 -3.46 -13.62 11.82
C PHE A 151 -4.89 -14.18 11.83
N HIS A 152 -5.46 -14.37 10.64
CA HIS A 152 -6.76 -15.02 10.49
C HIS A 152 -6.87 -16.42 11.09
N HIS A 153 -5.74 -17.16 11.22
CA HIS A 153 -5.75 -18.48 11.86
C HIS A 153 -6.27 -18.45 13.32
N TRP A 154 -6.24 -17.29 13.98
CA TRP A 154 -6.91 -17.05 15.27
C TRP A 154 -8.25 -16.31 15.09
N PHE A 155 -8.32 -15.31 14.22
CA PHE A 155 -9.51 -14.45 14.00
C PHE A 155 -10.06 -14.60 12.58
N GLY A 156 -11.10 -15.41 12.42
CA GLY A 156 -11.68 -15.79 11.13
C GLY A 156 -11.72 -17.29 10.95
N ASP A 157 -10.67 -17.98 11.40
CA ASP A 157 -10.58 -19.43 11.30
C ASP A 157 -10.95 -20.16 12.61
N LEU A 158 -10.23 -19.86 13.70
CA LEU A 158 -10.46 -20.49 15.00
C LEU A 158 -11.77 -19.98 15.61
N VAL A 159 -11.97 -18.66 15.55
CA VAL A 159 -13.22 -17.99 15.92
C VAL A 159 -13.67 -17.19 14.70
N THR A 160 -14.79 -17.57 14.09
CA THR A 160 -15.30 -16.95 12.85
C THR A 160 -16.54 -16.09 13.11
N CYS A 161 -16.92 -15.22 12.17
CA CYS A 161 -18.20 -14.54 12.19
C CYS A 161 -19.40 -15.49 11.97
N GLU A 162 -20.50 -15.29 12.71
CA GLU A 162 -21.78 -16.01 12.55
C GLU A 162 -22.51 -15.65 11.25
N SER A 163 -22.32 -14.41 10.79
CA SER A 163 -22.92 -13.85 9.59
C SER A 163 -21.97 -12.83 8.96
N TRP A 164 -22.14 -12.57 7.66
CA TRP A 164 -21.33 -11.57 6.95
C TRP A 164 -21.45 -10.16 7.53
N ALA A 165 -22.54 -9.85 8.23
CA ALA A 165 -22.70 -8.62 9.00
C ALA A 165 -21.60 -8.44 10.07
N ASN A 166 -21.04 -9.55 10.55
CA ASN A 166 -20.00 -9.61 11.55
C ASN A 166 -18.61 -9.89 10.93
N ILE A 167 -18.44 -9.81 9.61
CA ILE A 167 -17.13 -10.00 8.94
C ILE A 167 -16.02 -9.06 9.46
N PRO A 168 -16.29 -7.84 10.02
CA PRO A 168 -15.25 -7.07 10.68
C PRO A 168 -14.52 -7.82 11.80
N LEU A 169 -15.15 -8.80 12.47
CA LEU A 169 -14.45 -9.65 13.46
C LEU A 169 -13.32 -10.51 12.86
N ASN A 170 -13.37 -10.75 11.56
CA ASN A 170 -12.31 -11.42 10.82
C ASN A 170 -11.33 -10.36 10.28
N GLU A 171 -11.83 -9.49 9.39
CA GLU A 171 -10.98 -8.59 8.58
C GLU A 171 -10.33 -7.49 9.41
N SER A 172 -11.07 -6.86 10.33
CA SER A 172 -10.50 -5.79 11.16
C SER A 172 -9.35 -6.30 12.02
N PHE A 173 -9.46 -7.53 12.52
CA PHE A 173 -8.43 -8.16 13.32
C PHE A 173 -7.21 -8.51 12.48
N ALA A 174 -7.39 -9.06 11.29
CA ALA A 174 -6.29 -9.34 10.38
C ALA A 174 -5.56 -8.07 9.93
N THR A 175 -6.29 -7.01 9.56
CA THR A 175 -5.73 -5.68 9.28
C THR A 175 -4.97 -5.10 10.48
N TYR A 176 -5.51 -5.26 11.70
CA TYR A 176 -4.79 -4.83 12.90
C TYR A 176 -3.57 -5.71 13.22
N GLY A 177 -3.60 -6.98 12.84
CA GLY A 177 -2.47 -7.91 12.91
C GLY A 177 -1.25 -7.41 12.13
N GLU A 178 -1.47 -6.76 10.98
CA GLU A 178 -0.42 -6.10 10.19
C GLU A 178 0.27 -4.99 11.00
N VAL A 179 -0.51 -4.12 11.61
CA VAL A 179 -0.01 -3.02 12.47
C VAL A 179 0.79 -3.59 13.64
N MET A 180 0.29 -4.64 14.29
CA MET A 180 0.99 -5.31 15.38
C MET A 180 2.31 -5.94 14.92
N TRP A 181 2.34 -6.54 13.73
CA TRP A 181 3.55 -7.11 13.16
C TRP A 181 4.59 -6.02 12.86
N ARG A 182 4.19 -4.94 12.18
CA ARG A 182 5.06 -3.80 11.88
C ARG A 182 5.63 -3.17 13.16
N GLU A 183 4.80 -3.03 14.20
CA GLU A 183 5.23 -2.54 15.52
C GLU A 183 6.32 -3.42 16.14
N TYR A 184 6.14 -4.74 16.12
CA TYR A 184 7.09 -5.70 16.66
C TYR A 184 8.40 -5.74 15.85
N LYS A 185 8.29 -5.76 14.52
CA LYS A 185 9.43 -6.02 13.63
C LYS A 185 10.27 -4.79 13.33
N TYR A 186 9.60 -3.66 13.11
CA TYR A 186 10.22 -2.41 12.61
C TYR A 186 10.08 -1.24 13.58
N GLY A 187 9.24 -1.38 14.61
CA GLY A 187 9.09 -0.43 15.70
C GLY A 187 7.88 0.48 15.55
N ALA A 188 7.67 1.31 16.57
CA ALA A 188 6.51 2.19 16.72
C ALA A 188 6.28 3.14 15.54
N ASP A 189 7.33 3.79 15.02
CA ASP A 189 7.18 4.74 13.90
C ASP A 189 6.67 4.06 12.62
N ASP A 190 7.08 2.80 12.38
CA ASP A 190 6.63 2.05 11.21
C ASP A 190 5.15 1.66 11.30
N ALA A 191 4.73 1.21 12.49
CA ALA A 191 3.32 0.95 12.79
C ALA A 191 2.46 2.22 12.74
N ASP A 192 2.97 3.37 13.20
CA ASP A 192 2.26 4.65 13.13
C ASP A 192 1.99 5.06 11.67
N PHE A 193 2.94 4.80 10.76
CA PHE A 193 2.74 5.03 9.33
C PHE A 193 1.83 4.01 8.67
N LYS A 194 1.87 2.72 9.04
CA LYS A 194 0.88 1.74 8.55
C LYS A 194 -0.55 2.17 8.92
N ARG A 195 -0.76 2.63 10.16
CA ARG A 195 -2.06 3.17 10.60
C ARG A 195 -2.46 4.45 9.86
N LEU A 196 -1.49 5.29 9.49
CA LEU A 196 -1.77 6.45 8.62
C LEU A 196 -2.28 5.99 7.26
N ASP A 197 -1.61 5.02 6.62
CA ASP A 197 -1.98 4.49 5.31
C ASP A 197 -3.40 3.87 5.35
N ASP A 198 -3.71 3.11 6.41
CA ASP A 198 -5.03 2.53 6.66
C ASP A 198 -6.11 3.60 6.82
N ARG A 199 -5.84 4.60 7.67
CA ARG A 199 -6.78 5.69 7.92
C ARG A 199 -7.07 6.50 6.65
N LEU A 200 -6.05 6.81 5.86
CA LEU A 200 -6.24 7.55 4.60
C LEU A 200 -7.05 6.73 3.59
N SER A 201 -6.82 5.42 3.52
CA SER A 201 -7.61 4.52 2.66
C SER A 201 -9.08 4.46 3.07
N TYR A 202 -9.35 4.41 4.38
CA TYR A 202 -10.72 4.53 4.88
C TYR A 202 -11.34 5.90 4.57
N PHE A 203 -10.61 7.00 4.82
CA PHE A 203 -11.14 8.35 4.57
C PHE A 203 -11.48 8.58 3.10
N ASP A 204 -10.70 8.04 2.16
CA ASP A 204 -11.01 8.11 0.73
C ASP A 204 -12.34 7.40 0.40
N GLU A 205 -12.54 6.17 0.89
CA GLU A 205 -13.82 5.45 0.70
C GLU A 205 -14.99 6.20 1.38
N ALA A 206 -14.74 6.74 2.57
CA ALA A 206 -15.69 7.46 3.40
C ALA A 206 -16.27 8.72 2.71
N LEU A 207 -15.59 9.28 1.70
CA LEU A 207 -16.12 10.37 0.88
C LEU A 207 -17.34 9.95 0.05
N SER A 208 -17.45 8.66 -0.28
CA SER A 208 -18.49 8.12 -1.16
C SER A 208 -19.46 7.16 -0.46
N LYS A 209 -19.06 6.59 0.68
CA LYS A 209 -19.79 5.55 1.40
C LYS A 209 -19.72 5.80 2.91
N GLN A 210 -20.88 5.82 3.56
CA GLN A 210 -20.98 5.88 5.03
C GLN A 210 -21.91 4.80 5.51
N VAL A 211 -21.38 3.82 6.22
CA VAL A 211 -22.12 2.64 6.70
C VAL A 211 -21.68 2.26 8.11
N ASP A 212 -22.58 1.63 8.86
CA ASP A 212 -22.24 1.05 10.17
C ASP A 212 -21.19 -0.04 9.97
N LEU A 213 -20.24 -0.18 10.90
CA LEU A 213 -19.21 -1.21 10.77
C LEU A 213 -19.84 -2.61 10.83
N ILE A 214 -20.63 -2.87 11.87
CA ILE A 214 -21.49 -4.06 11.97
C ILE A 214 -22.85 -3.69 11.38
N ARG A 215 -23.16 -4.25 10.20
CA ARG A 215 -24.38 -3.92 9.45
C ARG A 215 -25.09 -5.18 8.96
N TYR A 216 -26.29 -5.40 9.52
CA TYR A 216 -27.12 -6.56 9.19
C TYR A 216 -27.91 -6.40 7.89
N ASP A 217 -28.05 -5.16 7.40
CA ASP A 217 -28.70 -4.84 6.13
C ASP A 217 -27.64 -4.62 5.05
N HIS A 218 -27.48 -5.61 4.17
CA HIS A 218 -26.59 -5.58 3.00
C HIS A 218 -27.22 -6.43 1.87
N ASP A 219 -27.01 -6.02 0.62
CA ASP A 219 -27.62 -6.69 -0.54
C ASP A 219 -26.86 -7.97 -0.89
N LEU A 220 -25.52 -7.89 -0.92
CA LEU A 220 -24.62 -9.00 -1.20
C LEU A 220 -23.56 -9.12 -0.11
N PRO A 221 -23.10 -10.35 0.23
CA PRO A 221 -21.97 -10.53 1.14
C PRO A 221 -20.71 -9.74 0.73
N GLY A 222 -20.49 -9.59 -0.58
CA GLY A 222 -19.38 -8.82 -1.14
C GLY A 222 -19.35 -7.35 -0.70
N ASP A 223 -20.51 -6.75 -0.37
CA ASP A 223 -20.60 -5.34 0.03
C ASP A 223 -19.95 -5.06 1.40
N MET A 224 -19.68 -6.13 2.14
CA MET A 224 -19.02 -6.11 3.44
C MET A 224 -17.49 -6.11 3.34
N PHE A 225 -16.91 -6.46 2.20
CA PHE A 225 -15.46 -6.50 2.00
C PHE A 225 -14.98 -5.14 1.48
N ASP A 226 -14.92 -4.16 2.38
CA ASP A 226 -14.68 -2.74 2.08
C ASP A 226 -13.78 -2.07 3.13
N ARG A 227 -13.35 -0.83 2.88
CA ARG A 227 -12.43 -0.13 3.80
C ARG A 227 -13.03 0.16 5.19
N HIS A 228 -14.35 0.03 5.33
CA HIS A 228 -15.01 0.03 6.64
C HIS A 228 -14.63 -1.23 7.44
N SER A 229 -14.83 -2.42 6.87
CA SER A 229 -14.55 -3.69 7.57
C SER A 229 -13.07 -3.94 7.82
N TYR A 230 -12.19 -3.47 6.93
CA TYR A 230 -10.73 -3.63 7.05
C TYR A 230 -10.11 -2.50 7.89
N GLU A 231 -9.88 -1.33 7.29
CA GLU A 231 -9.05 -0.27 7.87
C GLU A 231 -9.73 0.49 9.01
N LYS A 232 -11.01 0.87 8.87
CA LYS A 232 -11.75 1.51 9.97
C LYS A 232 -11.82 0.59 11.18
N GLY A 233 -12.16 -0.68 10.96
CA GLY A 233 -12.22 -1.66 12.03
C GLY A 233 -10.86 -1.91 12.69
N GLY A 234 -9.77 -2.02 11.91
CA GLY A 234 -8.42 -2.13 12.46
C GLY A 234 -8.01 -0.91 13.30
N ALA A 235 -8.37 0.30 12.85
CA ALA A 235 -8.15 1.53 13.63
C ALA A 235 -8.96 1.54 14.94
N ILE A 236 -10.20 1.04 14.93
CA ILE A 236 -11.03 0.91 16.14
C ILE A 236 -10.41 -0.08 17.15
N LEU A 237 -9.86 -1.20 16.68
CA LEU A 237 -9.15 -2.14 17.55
C LEU A 237 -7.89 -1.53 18.16
N HIS A 238 -7.16 -0.71 17.39
CA HIS A 238 -6.03 0.06 17.93
C HIS A 238 -6.48 1.05 19.03
N MET A 239 -7.56 1.81 18.79
CA MET A 239 -8.12 2.71 19.81
C MET A 239 -8.59 1.96 21.05
N LEU A 240 -9.17 0.76 20.88
CA LEU A 240 -9.57 -0.09 21.99
C LEU A 240 -8.35 -0.54 22.82
N ARG A 241 -7.25 -0.93 22.17
CA ARG A 241 -5.96 -1.23 22.85
C ARG A 241 -5.44 -0.01 23.61
N ALA A 242 -5.48 1.18 23.00
CA ALA A 242 -5.05 2.42 23.67
C ALA A 242 -5.89 2.75 24.91
N GLU A 243 -7.21 2.52 24.85
CA GLU A 243 -8.17 2.80 25.93
C GLU A 243 -8.03 1.85 27.14
N VAL A 244 -7.59 0.60 26.92
CA VAL A 244 -7.47 -0.42 28.00
C VAL A 244 -6.04 -0.76 28.39
N GLY A 245 -5.07 -0.45 27.53
CA GLY A 245 -3.67 -0.84 27.65
C GLY A 245 -3.39 -2.30 27.25
N ASP A 246 -2.15 -2.57 26.86
CA ASP A 246 -1.71 -3.85 26.29
C ASP A 246 -2.07 -5.08 27.12
N GLU A 247 -1.89 -5.02 28.44
CA GLU A 247 -2.14 -6.18 29.31
C GLU A 247 -3.62 -6.59 29.25
N ALA A 248 -4.53 -5.64 29.45
CA ALA A 248 -5.95 -5.90 29.46
C ALA A 248 -6.44 -6.29 28.06
N PHE A 249 -5.89 -5.66 27.02
CA PHE A 249 -6.20 -5.96 25.62
C PHE A 249 -5.89 -7.42 25.28
N TYR A 250 -4.63 -7.85 25.46
CA TYR A 250 -4.23 -9.23 25.15
C TYR A 250 -4.88 -10.26 26.08
N THR A 251 -5.16 -9.92 27.33
CA THR A 251 -5.93 -10.80 28.22
C THR A 251 -7.38 -10.96 27.77
N ALA A 252 -8.03 -9.91 27.27
CA ALA A 252 -9.37 -9.97 26.70
C ALA A 252 -9.41 -10.76 25.39
N LEU A 253 -8.45 -10.56 24.48
CA LEU A 253 -8.35 -11.35 23.26
C LEU A 253 -8.13 -12.84 23.55
N ASN A 254 -7.23 -13.17 24.49
CA ASN A 254 -7.03 -14.56 24.89
C ASN A 254 -8.32 -15.19 25.43
N LYS A 255 -9.04 -14.48 26.30
CA LYS A 255 -10.33 -14.93 26.82
C LYS A 255 -11.35 -15.16 25.69
N TYR A 256 -11.45 -14.21 24.76
CA TYR A 256 -12.33 -14.33 23.60
C TYR A 256 -12.00 -15.58 22.76
N LEU A 257 -10.73 -15.82 22.46
CA LEU A 257 -10.31 -17.00 21.69
C LEU A 257 -10.57 -18.31 22.44
N VAL A 258 -10.27 -18.36 23.75
CA VAL A 258 -10.46 -19.58 24.56
C VAL A 258 -11.94 -19.91 24.74
N ASP A 259 -12.79 -18.93 25.01
CA ASP A 259 -14.21 -19.14 25.28
C ASP A 259 -15.00 -19.52 24.00
N ASN A 260 -14.52 -19.11 22.82
CA ASN A 260 -15.20 -19.27 21.53
C ASN A 260 -14.43 -20.15 20.53
N ALA A 261 -13.42 -20.91 20.97
CA ALA A 261 -12.62 -21.73 20.08
C ALA A 261 -13.49 -22.72 19.27
N TYR A 262 -13.29 -22.72 17.96
CA TYR A 262 -14.01 -23.54 16.98
C TYR A 262 -15.53 -23.26 16.89
N SER A 263 -15.94 -22.02 17.18
CA SER A 263 -17.32 -21.56 16.99
C SER A 263 -17.39 -20.27 16.17
N ASP A 264 -18.59 -20.00 15.70
CA ASP A 264 -18.99 -18.70 15.20
C ASP A 264 -19.45 -17.77 16.33
N VAL A 265 -19.31 -16.45 16.13
CA VAL A 265 -19.67 -15.42 17.12
C VAL A 265 -20.24 -14.15 16.46
N GLU A 266 -20.86 -13.30 17.29
CA GLU A 266 -21.19 -11.92 16.95
C GLU A 266 -20.24 -10.95 17.69
N ILE A 267 -20.32 -9.66 17.36
CA ILE A 267 -19.48 -8.62 17.97
C ILE A 267 -19.68 -8.50 19.50
N HIS A 268 -20.79 -9.00 20.02
CA HIS A 268 -21.11 -8.96 21.44
C HIS A 268 -20.20 -9.87 22.28
N GLU A 269 -19.75 -11.01 21.76
CA GLU A 269 -18.80 -11.90 22.43
C GLU A 269 -17.47 -11.18 22.69
N LEU A 270 -17.01 -10.37 21.73
CA LEU A 270 -15.81 -9.54 21.90
C LEU A 270 -16.03 -8.51 23.00
N ARG A 271 -17.14 -7.76 22.95
CA ARG A 271 -17.48 -6.77 23.99
C ARG A 271 -17.48 -7.39 25.39
N ILE A 272 -18.15 -8.53 25.55
CA ILE A 272 -18.25 -9.23 26.84
C ILE A 272 -16.88 -9.66 27.35
N ALA A 273 -15.97 -10.13 26.49
CA ALA A 273 -14.62 -10.49 26.89
C ALA A 273 -13.84 -9.29 27.48
N PHE A 274 -13.96 -8.11 26.86
CA PHE A 274 -13.36 -6.88 27.36
C PHE A 274 -14.00 -6.41 28.68
N GLU A 275 -15.34 -6.45 28.78
CA GLU A 275 -16.05 -6.08 30.02
C GLU A 275 -15.69 -7.00 31.19
N ASP A 276 -15.59 -8.30 30.95
CA ASP A 276 -15.22 -9.29 31.97
C ASP A 276 -13.79 -9.09 32.51
N VAL A 277 -12.83 -8.74 31.64
CA VAL A 277 -11.42 -8.54 32.01
C VAL A 277 -11.21 -7.20 32.72
N THR A 278 -11.84 -6.14 32.21
CA THR A 278 -11.61 -4.77 32.69
C THR A 278 -12.56 -4.36 33.83
N GLY A 279 -13.73 -5.00 33.94
CA GLY A 279 -14.81 -4.61 34.84
C GLY A 279 -15.50 -3.28 34.47
N ARG A 280 -15.27 -2.75 33.26
CA ARG A 280 -15.85 -1.49 32.74
C ARG A 280 -16.98 -1.82 31.76
N ASP A 281 -17.98 -0.92 31.66
CA ASP A 281 -19.01 -0.99 30.60
C ASP A 281 -18.43 -0.44 29.29
N PHE A 282 -18.37 -1.29 28.26
CA PHE A 282 -17.83 -0.93 26.94
C PHE A 282 -18.92 -0.69 25.90
N MET A 283 -20.21 -0.83 26.25
CA MET A 283 -21.29 -0.58 25.32
C MET A 283 -21.24 0.83 24.69
N PRO A 284 -20.86 1.92 25.39
CA PRO A 284 -20.70 3.23 24.76
C PRO A 284 -19.63 3.24 23.65
N PHE A 285 -18.49 2.58 23.87
CA PHE A 285 -17.41 2.47 22.87
C PHE A 285 -17.92 1.68 21.65
N PHE A 286 -18.57 0.54 21.89
CA PHE A 286 -19.07 -0.30 20.80
C PHE A 286 -20.20 0.37 20.01
N ASN A 287 -21.07 1.14 20.67
CA ASN A 287 -22.13 1.90 20.00
C ASN A 287 -21.58 2.92 19.01
N GLN A 288 -20.58 3.72 19.40
CA GLN A 288 -20.07 4.77 18.53
C GLN A 288 -19.14 4.22 17.42
N TRP A 289 -18.44 3.12 17.65
CA TRP A 289 -17.42 2.62 16.72
C TRP A 289 -17.84 1.40 15.89
N PHE A 290 -18.54 0.44 16.49
CA PHE A 290 -18.95 -0.79 15.81
C PHE A 290 -20.37 -0.71 15.26
N PHE A 291 -21.29 -0.07 15.98
CA PHE A 291 -22.72 -0.03 15.61
C PHE A 291 -23.16 1.26 14.93
N ALA A 292 -22.20 2.10 14.52
CA ALA A 292 -22.50 3.35 13.85
C ALA A 292 -21.53 3.69 12.72
N SER A 293 -22.08 4.41 11.75
CA SER A 293 -21.36 5.00 10.63
C SER A 293 -20.64 6.30 11.00
N GLY A 294 -19.76 6.75 10.11
CA GLY A 294 -19.01 7.98 10.30
C GLY A 294 -17.75 7.85 11.14
N HIS A 295 -17.12 9.02 11.30
CA HIS A 295 -15.97 9.31 12.14
C HIS A 295 -16.08 10.78 12.58
N PRO A 296 -15.48 11.17 13.71
CA PRO A 296 -15.49 12.55 14.17
C PRO A 296 -14.59 13.46 13.31
N ILE A 297 -15.10 14.64 12.98
CA ILE A 297 -14.31 15.78 12.54
C ILE A 297 -14.12 16.68 13.76
N VAL A 298 -12.87 16.91 14.17
CA VAL A 298 -12.55 17.69 15.37
C VAL A 298 -11.75 18.91 14.98
N GLU A 299 -12.36 20.07 15.18
CA GLU A 299 -11.67 21.35 15.17
C GLU A 299 -10.88 21.52 16.47
N TYR A 300 -9.62 21.92 16.39
CA TYR A 300 -8.86 22.31 17.58
C TYR A 300 -8.10 23.63 17.42
N SER A 301 -7.92 24.31 18.54
CA SER A 301 -7.10 25.52 18.63
C SER A 301 -6.19 25.50 19.85
N ILE A 302 -5.01 26.09 19.68
CA ILE A 302 -4.00 26.27 20.72
C ILE A 302 -3.78 27.77 20.84
N SER A 303 -4.02 28.34 22.02
CA SER A 303 -3.77 29.76 22.26
C SER A 303 -3.02 29.98 23.57
N HIS A 304 -2.26 31.07 23.64
CA HIS A 304 -1.53 31.45 24.85
C HIS A 304 -2.18 32.68 25.48
N THR A 305 -2.67 32.51 26.70
CA THR A 305 -3.31 33.55 27.49
C THR A 305 -2.56 33.76 28.81
N TYR A 306 -3.09 34.63 29.66
CA TYR A 306 -2.55 34.88 30.99
C TYR A 306 -3.68 34.78 32.01
N ASP A 307 -3.38 34.19 33.17
CA ASP A 307 -4.31 34.09 34.28
C ASP A 307 -4.51 35.42 35.02
N GLU A 308 -5.32 35.42 36.08
CA GLU A 308 -5.58 36.61 36.90
C GLU A 308 -4.35 37.15 37.65
N PHE A 309 -3.28 36.35 37.74
CA PHE A 309 -1.98 36.68 38.34
C PHE A 309 -0.93 37.08 37.29
N ASN A 310 -1.31 37.14 36.01
CA ASN A 310 -0.42 37.38 34.87
C ASN A 310 0.61 36.26 34.65
N GLU A 311 0.27 35.03 35.04
CA GLU A 311 1.02 33.83 34.71
C GLU A 311 0.56 33.27 33.35
N PRO A 312 1.47 32.82 32.48
CA PRO A 312 1.12 32.30 31.17
C PRO A 312 0.30 30.99 31.26
N ILE A 313 -0.69 30.84 30.38
CA ILE A 313 -1.50 29.64 30.19
C ILE A 313 -1.50 29.25 28.70
N THR A 314 -1.42 27.96 28.39
CA THR A 314 -1.80 27.40 27.09
C THR A 314 -3.23 26.86 27.19
N ASP A 315 -4.12 27.43 26.39
CA ASP A 315 -5.52 27.01 26.24
C ASP A 315 -5.65 26.10 25.02
N LEU A 316 -6.06 24.86 25.25
CA LEU A 316 -6.46 23.91 24.22
C LEU A 316 -7.98 23.86 24.15
N THR A 317 -8.56 24.16 22.99
CA THR A 317 -9.99 24.01 22.75
C THR A 317 -10.21 22.96 21.67
N PHE A 318 -11.14 22.04 21.90
CA PHE A 318 -11.57 21.03 20.93
C PHE A 318 -13.07 21.19 20.69
N THR A 319 -13.49 21.19 19.43
CA THR A 319 -14.90 21.27 19.03
C THR A 319 -15.18 20.17 18.01
N GLN A 320 -16.16 19.32 18.28
CA GLN A 320 -16.63 18.34 17.30
C GLN A 320 -17.57 19.04 16.31
N ASP A 321 -17.33 18.85 15.02
CA ASP A 321 -18.26 19.34 14.01
C ASP A 321 -19.59 18.58 14.09
N ALA A 322 -20.67 19.34 14.24
CA ALA A 322 -22.04 18.85 14.33
C ALA A 322 -22.86 19.25 13.09
N SER A 323 -22.20 19.76 12.04
CA SER A 323 -22.85 20.34 10.86
C SER A 323 -23.42 19.30 9.90
N ALA A 324 -22.96 18.04 9.97
CA ALA A 324 -23.54 16.93 9.23
C ALA A 324 -24.81 16.42 9.94
N GLU A 325 -25.93 16.34 9.22
CA GLU A 325 -27.10 15.59 9.71
C GLU A 325 -26.63 14.15 10.00
N ASP A 326 -26.87 13.66 11.22
CA ASP A 326 -26.51 12.32 11.74
C ASP A 326 -25.08 12.12 12.33
N THR A 327 -24.31 13.17 12.64
CA THR A 327 -23.05 12.97 13.40
C THR A 327 -23.34 12.60 14.86
N LEU A 328 -22.92 11.40 15.28
CA LEU A 328 -22.85 11.02 16.69
C LEU A 328 -21.90 11.97 17.44
N LEU A 329 -22.25 12.30 18.68
CA LEU A 329 -21.30 12.92 19.59
C LEU A 329 -20.36 11.83 20.11
N TYR A 330 -19.11 11.85 19.66
CA TYR A 330 -18.11 10.85 20.07
C TYR A 330 -17.53 11.19 21.42
N LYS A 331 -17.27 10.16 22.23
CA LYS A 331 -16.38 10.27 23.38
C LYS A 331 -14.97 9.90 22.94
N LEU A 332 -14.03 10.83 23.03
CA LEU A 332 -12.67 10.67 22.51
C LEU A 332 -11.64 10.85 23.61
N LEU A 333 -10.79 9.84 23.81
CA LEU A 333 -9.58 9.95 24.63
C LEU A 333 -8.46 10.55 23.77
N ILE A 334 -8.30 11.87 23.77
CA ILE A 334 -7.33 12.61 22.97
C ILE A 334 -5.95 12.55 23.63
N PRO A 335 -4.95 11.89 23.01
CA PRO A 335 -3.57 12.00 23.46
C PRO A 335 -2.96 13.33 22.99
N TYR A 336 -2.17 13.97 23.85
CA TYR A 336 -1.38 15.13 23.50
C TYR A 336 -0.02 15.09 24.19
N ALA A 337 1.00 15.70 23.56
CA ALA A 337 2.33 15.83 24.14
C ALA A 337 2.67 17.29 24.43
N ILE A 338 3.28 17.52 25.59
CA ILE A 338 3.80 18.82 26.03
C ILE A 338 5.32 18.82 25.86
N TYR A 339 5.87 19.75 25.07
CA TYR A 339 7.31 19.95 24.99
C TYR A 339 7.84 20.78 26.16
N SER A 340 8.85 20.27 26.85
CA SER A 340 9.58 20.97 27.89
C SER A 340 10.88 21.53 27.33
N GLU A 341 10.96 22.85 27.15
CA GLU A 341 12.21 23.50 26.74
C GLU A 341 13.36 23.27 27.74
N ALA A 342 13.03 23.11 29.03
CA ALA A 342 14.04 22.95 30.09
C ALA A 342 14.76 21.59 30.03
N SER A 343 14.05 20.53 29.65
CA SER A 343 14.62 19.18 29.49
C SER A 343 14.91 18.81 28.04
N GLY A 344 14.27 19.47 27.08
CA GLY A 344 14.25 19.06 25.68
C GLY A 344 13.43 17.78 25.43
N GLU A 345 12.53 17.43 26.34
CA GLU A 345 11.72 16.20 26.30
C GLU A 345 10.23 16.50 26.11
N TYR A 346 9.49 15.51 25.63
CA TYR A 346 8.03 15.54 25.53
C TYR A 346 7.38 14.70 26.62
N GLU A 347 6.34 15.23 27.27
CA GLU A 347 5.50 14.51 28.22
C GLU A 347 4.14 14.18 27.58
N MET A 348 3.78 12.91 27.55
CA MET A 348 2.47 12.45 27.07
C MET A 348 1.39 12.63 28.14
N SER A 349 0.22 13.08 27.72
CA SER A 349 -0.98 13.19 28.55
C SER A 349 -2.22 12.89 27.72
N THR A 350 -3.35 12.64 28.37
CA THR A 350 -4.62 12.33 27.71
C THR A 350 -5.75 13.18 28.27
N PHE A 351 -6.74 13.47 27.45
CA PHE A 351 -7.95 14.22 27.82
C PHE A 351 -9.20 13.58 27.20
N TYR A 352 -10.33 13.54 27.92
CA TYR A 352 -11.59 13.07 27.35
C TYR A 352 -12.41 14.25 26.82
N LEU A 353 -12.61 14.31 25.50
CA LEU A 353 -13.63 15.13 24.86
C LEU A 353 -14.96 14.38 24.98
N GLU A 354 -15.87 14.89 25.83
CA GLU A 354 -17.17 14.28 26.12
C GLU A 354 -18.34 15.11 25.60
N ASP A 355 -18.16 16.42 25.49
CA ASP A 355 -19.16 17.37 24.99
C ASP A 355 -18.84 17.82 23.55
N TYR A 356 -19.73 18.63 22.95
CA TYR A 356 -19.46 19.25 21.64
C TYR A 356 -18.21 20.11 21.66
N THR A 357 -17.93 20.77 22.79
CA THR A 357 -16.73 21.56 22.98
C THR A 357 -16.20 21.33 24.39
N ASP A 358 -14.91 21.05 24.48
CA ASP A 358 -14.19 20.93 25.75
C ASP A 358 -12.84 21.67 25.70
N TRP A 359 -12.27 21.91 26.89
CA TRP A 359 -11.05 22.69 27.06
C TRP A 359 -10.05 22.04 28.03
N VAL A 360 -8.77 22.22 27.74
CA VAL A 360 -7.67 21.92 28.66
C VAL A 360 -6.85 23.18 28.88
N PHE A 361 -6.62 23.52 30.15
CA PHE A 361 -5.79 24.65 30.57
C PHE A 361 -4.46 24.13 31.12
N LEU A 362 -3.35 24.52 30.50
CA LEU A 362 -2.00 24.12 30.90
C LEU A 362 -1.22 25.34 31.38
N ASN A 363 -0.52 25.23 32.51
CA ASN A 363 0.34 26.31 32.98
C ASN A 363 1.56 26.46 32.07
N GLY A 364 1.96 27.69 31.77
CA GLY A 364 3.11 28.01 30.92
C GLY A 364 2.75 28.29 29.45
N HIS A 365 3.75 28.73 28.68
CA HIS A 365 3.71 28.66 27.23
C HIS A 365 4.31 27.33 26.80
N ASN A 366 3.45 26.43 26.34
CA ASN A 366 3.83 25.07 25.96
C ASN A 366 3.73 24.87 24.45
N ASP A 367 4.72 24.22 23.84
CA ASP A 367 4.62 23.67 22.48
C ASP A 367 3.90 22.31 22.58
N ILE A 368 2.74 22.20 21.93
CA ILE A 368 1.79 21.09 22.09
C ILE A 368 1.63 20.33 20.77
N LEU A 369 1.73 19.00 20.85
CA LEU A 369 1.38 18.09 19.77
C LEU A 369 0.07 17.39 20.11
N ILE A 370 -0.99 17.62 19.33
CA ILE A 370 -2.24 16.87 19.41
C ILE A 370 -2.10 15.57 18.63
N ASP A 371 -2.49 14.46 19.24
CA ASP A 371 -2.43 13.11 18.68
C ASP A 371 -1.08 12.81 18.00
N PRO A 372 0.04 12.92 18.74
CA PRO A 372 1.40 12.94 18.18
C PRO A 372 1.78 11.64 17.44
N ARG A 373 1.03 10.56 17.64
CA ARG A 373 1.22 9.25 17.00
C ARG A 373 0.08 8.86 16.07
N GLY A 374 -0.96 9.67 15.92
CA GLY A 374 -2.08 9.37 15.03
C GLY A 374 -2.95 8.21 15.53
N GLU A 375 -3.10 8.06 16.85
CA GLU A 375 -3.82 6.95 17.52
C GLU A 375 -5.32 6.97 17.24
N LEU A 376 -5.88 8.13 16.92
CA LEU A 376 -7.32 8.31 16.76
C LEU A 376 -7.78 8.28 15.30
N LEU A 377 -8.93 7.63 15.09
CA LEU A 377 -9.70 7.74 13.85
C LEU A 377 -10.52 9.04 13.86
N VAL A 378 -9.81 10.16 13.69
CA VAL A 378 -10.35 11.52 13.71
C VAL A 378 -9.86 12.27 12.47
N GLU A 379 -10.75 13.00 11.81
CA GLU A 379 -10.35 14.05 10.88
C GLU A 379 -10.04 15.31 11.68
N TRP A 380 -8.75 15.66 11.77
CA TRP A 380 -8.29 16.80 12.53
C TRP A 380 -8.32 18.07 11.67
N ASP A 381 -9.29 18.95 11.92
CA ASP A 381 -9.23 20.31 11.42
C ASP A 381 -8.52 21.18 12.46
N GLN A 382 -7.38 21.75 12.09
CA GLN A 382 -6.74 22.72 12.94
C GLN A 382 -7.22 24.10 12.50
N TYR A 383 -8.08 24.73 13.30
CA TYR A 383 -8.54 26.08 13.05
C TYR A 383 -7.40 27.09 13.32
N THR A 384 -6.46 27.13 12.39
CA THR A 384 -5.43 28.15 12.30
C THR A 384 -5.34 28.52 10.83
N GLY A 385 -6.05 29.57 10.42
CA GLY A 385 -5.66 30.26 9.18
C GLY A 385 -4.15 30.55 9.23
N TYR A 386 -3.46 30.44 8.09
CA TYR A 386 -2.00 30.58 8.03
C TYR A 386 -1.53 31.75 8.91
N ASN A 387 -0.71 31.43 9.90
CA ASN A 387 -0.13 32.39 10.81
C ASN A 387 1.38 32.18 10.84
N ALA A 388 2.12 33.11 10.23
CA ALA A 388 3.57 33.10 10.19
C ALA A 388 4.21 33.00 11.60
N SER A 389 3.50 33.37 12.67
CA SER A 389 4.00 33.20 14.04
C SER A 389 4.08 31.73 14.49
N HIS A 390 3.42 30.79 13.81
CA HIS A 390 3.47 29.35 14.12
C HIS A 390 4.61 28.62 13.40
N VAL A 391 5.24 29.22 12.38
CA VAL A 391 6.35 28.58 11.62
C VAL A 391 7.49 28.13 12.54
N PRO A 392 7.98 28.93 13.52
CA PRO A 392 9.03 28.47 14.43
C PRO A 392 8.65 27.24 15.26
N MET A 393 7.38 27.13 15.67
CA MET A 393 6.85 25.99 16.41
C MET A 393 6.86 24.73 15.53
N TYR A 394 6.29 24.80 14.31
CA TYR A 394 6.32 23.63 13.42
C TYR A 394 7.74 23.24 13.01
N MET A 395 8.64 24.20 12.80
CA MET A 395 10.07 23.90 12.56
C MET A 395 10.70 23.18 13.76
N ASN A 396 10.38 23.59 14.99
CA ASN A 396 10.82 22.91 16.21
C ASN A 396 10.27 21.48 16.26
N GLN A 397 8.96 21.30 16.03
CA GLN A 397 8.32 19.99 16.03
C GLN A 397 8.90 19.07 14.95
N MET A 398 9.07 19.56 13.72
CA MET A 398 9.69 18.81 12.61
C MET A 398 11.13 18.40 12.92
N THR A 399 11.86 19.18 13.71
CA THR A 399 13.26 18.88 14.06
C THR A 399 13.37 17.95 15.27
N ASN A 400 12.53 18.16 16.30
CA ASN A 400 12.77 17.64 17.65
C ASN A 400 11.68 16.69 18.16
N ALA A 401 10.53 16.58 17.50
CA ALA A 401 9.49 15.66 17.97
C ALA A 401 10.01 14.20 17.91
N PRO A 402 9.79 13.39 18.95
CA PRO A 402 10.38 12.06 19.04
C PRO A 402 9.72 11.08 18.05
N TRP A 403 8.45 11.29 17.72
CA TRP A 403 7.68 10.43 16.82
C TRP A 403 7.78 10.89 15.37
N ALA A 404 8.07 9.97 14.45
CA ALA A 404 8.18 10.28 13.04
C ALA A 404 6.88 10.86 12.47
N TYR A 405 5.74 10.33 12.91
CA TYR A 405 4.42 10.82 12.52
C TYR A 405 4.18 12.28 12.94
N ALA A 406 4.61 12.69 14.15
CA ALA A 406 4.54 14.09 14.57
C ALA A 406 5.40 15.02 13.69
N ARG A 407 6.61 14.57 13.33
CA ARG A 407 7.48 15.32 12.41
C ARG A 407 6.87 15.44 11.01
N PHE A 408 6.24 14.37 10.51
CA PHE A 408 5.49 14.38 9.25
C PHE A 408 4.30 15.35 9.27
N LYS A 409 3.52 15.40 10.36
CA LYS A 409 2.45 16.40 10.50
C LYS A 409 2.99 17.82 10.46
N ALA A 410 4.08 18.09 11.17
CA ALA A 410 4.73 19.40 11.15
C ALA A 410 5.24 19.74 9.74
N PHE A 411 5.81 18.77 9.03
CA PHE A 411 6.20 18.91 7.62
C PHE A 411 5.00 19.34 6.75
N ASN A 412 3.86 18.65 6.81
CA ASN A 412 2.68 19.01 6.02
C ASN A 412 2.13 20.40 6.36
N LYS A 413 2.20 20.82 7.63
CA LYS A 413 1.81 22.17 8.03
C LYS A 413 2.76 23.24 7.51
N LEU A 414 4.04 22.93 7.29
CA LEU A 414 5.04 23.86 6.77
C LEU A 414 5.06 23.93 5.25
N TYR A 415 4.96 22.78 4.57
CA TYR A 415 5.12 22.67 3.11
C TYR A 415 4.23 23.65 2.34
N PHE A 416 2.95 23.76 2.72
CA PHE A 416 2.00 24.66 2.05
C PHE A 416 2.10 26.14 2.45
N ASN A 417 2.99 26.47 3.40
CA ASN A 417 2.95 27.72 4.16
C ASN A 417 4.30 28.46 4.22
N ILE A 418 5.39 27.88 3.72
CA ILE A 418 6.68 28.56 3.57
C ILE A 418 6.78 29.14 2.16
N TYR A 419 7.07 30.45 2.05
CA TYR A 419 7.10 31.15 0.75
C TYR A 419 8.42 31.87 0.47
N ASP A 420 9.36 31.92 1.42
CA ASP A 420 10.68 32.52 1.22
C ASP A 420 11.77 31.44 1.07
N ASP A 421 12.71 31.71 0.16
CA ASP A 421 13.75 30.75 -0.26
C ASP A 421 14.64 30.29 0.91
N ASP A 422 15.00 31.20 1.83
CA ASP A 422 15.88 30.88 2.96
C ASP A 422 15.20 29.88 3.91
N SER A 423 13.95 30.13 4.28
CA SER A 423 13.18 29.23 5.15
C SER A 423 12.88 27.90 4.46
N LEU A 424 12.62 27.92 3.15
CA LEU A 424 12.36 26.71 2.37
C LEU A 424 13.59 25.80 2.30
N ASN A 425 14.78 26.37 2.13
CA ASN A 425 16.03 25.62 2.15
C ASN A 425 16.33 25.00 3.53
N ILE A 426 16.05 25.74 4.62
CA ILE A 426 16.17 25.19 5.99
C ILE A 426 15.19 24.03 6.19
N PHE A 427 13.94 24.20 5.74
CA PHE A 427 12.90 23.17 5.80
C PHE A 427 13.34 21.87 5.11
N TYR A 428 13.81 21.94 3.86
CA TYR A 428 14.33 20.77 3.16
C TYR A 428 15.54 20.16 3.87
N ALA A 429 16.49 20.98 4.31
CA ALA A 429 17.69 20.49 4.99
C ALA A 429 17.37 19.75 6.31
N VAL A 430 16.34 20.17 7.04
CA VAL A 430 15.86 19.47 8.24
C VAL A 430 15.20 18.14 7.86
N GLY A 431 14.28 18.16 6.88
CA GLY A 431 13.53 16.97 6.48
C GLY A 431 14.40 15.86 5.89
N LEU A 432 15.37 16.22 5.04
CA LEU A 432 16.30 15.26 4.44
C LEU A 432 17.23 14.58 5.48
N LYS A 433 17.36 15.15 6.68
CA LYS A 433 18.15 14.59 7.79
C LYS A 433 17.30 13.80 8.79
N ASP A 434 16.00 13.64 8.55
CA ASP A 434 15.12 12.88 9.45
C ASP A 434 15.65 11.45 9.63
N ALA A 435 15.59 10.91 10.84
CA ALA A 435 16.02 9.55 11.12
C ALA A 435 15.13 8.49 10.44
N PHE A 436 13.84 8.80 10.26
CA PHE A 436 12.86 7.88 9.67
C PHE A 436 12.79 8.04 8.15
N HIS A 437 12.90 6.92 7.44
CA HIS A 437 13.05 6.92 5.98
C HIS A 437 11.81 7.44 5.25
N LYS A 438 10.59 7.13 5.71
CA LYS A 438 9.37 7.67 5.08
C LYS A 438 9.31 9.20 5.17
N ASN A 439 9.83 9.82 6.24
CA ASN A 439 9.89 11.29 6.31
C ASN A 439 10.87 11.87 5.28
N ARG A 440 12.04 11.26 5.11
CA ARG A 440 12.99 11.66 4.06
C ARG A 440 12.38 11.49 2.66
N LEU A 441 11.63 10.42 2.44
CA LEU A 441 10.94 10.15 1.18
C LEU A 441 9.90 11.23 0.85
N ASN A 442 9.00 11.56 1.79
CA ASN A 442 8.00 12.63 1.61
C ASN A 442 8.65 13.99 1.27
N VAL A 443 9.82 14.28 1.86
CA VAL A 443 10.56 15.51 1.58
C VAL A 443 11.12 15.50 0.15
N LEU A 444 11.62 14.36 -0.34
CA LEU A 444 12.12 14.25 -1.71
C LEU A 444 10.99 14.31 -2.75
N GLU A 445 9.85 13.69 -2.46
CA GLU A 445 8.65 13.76 -3.31
C GLU A 445 8.16 15.21 -3.45
N SER A 446 8.10 15.97 -2.35
CA SER A 446 7.70 17.38 -2.38
C SER A 446 8.72 18.29 -3.09
N MET A 447 10.02 17.93 -3.06
CA MET A 447 11.03 18.58 -3.89
C MET A 447 10.78 18.33 -5.38
N ASN A 448 10.39 17.12 -5.78
CA ASN A 448 10.04 16.81 -7.16
C ASN A 448 8.79 17.57 -7.63
N GLU A 449 7.76 17.68 -6.79
CA GLU A 449 6.59 18.54 -7.07
C GLU A 449 7.00 20.01 -7.29
N SER A 450 7.87 20.53 -6.42
CA SER A 450 8.38 21.91 -6.53
C SER A 450 9.13 22.14 -7.84
N VAL A 451 9.93 21.17 -8.30
CA VAL A 451 10.59 21.22 -9.61
C VAL A 451 9.56 21.17 -10.75
N GLY A 452 8.54 20.31 -10.64
CA GLY A 452 7.44 20.23 -11.61
C GLY A 452 6.74 21.58 -11.81
N TYR A 453 6.40 22.27 -10.71
CA TYR A 453 5.84 23.62 -10.77
C TYR A 453 6.82 24.63 -11.39
N ALA A 454 8.10 24.58 -11.03
CA ALA A 454 9.09 25.47 -11.63
C ALA A 454 9.14 25.32 -13.16
N VAL A 455 9.15 24.08 -13.66
CA VAL A 455 9.14 23.79 -15.10
C VAL A 455 7.84 24.26 -15.77
N GLU A 456 6.68 24.04 -15.14
CA GLU A 456 5.38 24.51 -15.65
C GLU A 456 5.34 26.03 -15.85
N PHE A 457 6.04 26.78 -14.99
CA PHE A 457 6.09 28.25 -15.04
C PHE A 457 7.37 28.82 -15.68
N ASP A 458 8.06 28.04 -16.53
CA ASP A 458 9.28 28.45 -17.26
C ASP A 458 10.44 28.93 -16.35
N ALA A 459 10.46 28.49 -15.08
CA ALA A 459 11.55 28.76 -14.15
C ALA A 459 12.68 27.73 -14.31
N ASP A 460 13.92 28.17 -14.06
CA ASP A 460 15.10 27.31 -14.12
C ASP A 460 15.24 26.47 -12.84
N PRO A 461 15.02 25.14 -12.90
CA PRO A 461 15.04 24.29 -11.71
C PRO A 461 16.43 24.13 -11.09
N SER A 462 17.51 24.44 -11.84
CA SER A 462 18.88 24.33 -11.35
C SER A 462 19.22 25.29 -10.20
N ASN A 463 18.40 26.32 -9.98
CA ASN A 463 18.56 27.31 -8.92
C ASN A 463 17.51 27.18 -7.80
N LEU A 464 16.66 26.16 -7.84
CA LEU A 464 15.54 26.02 -6.89
C LEU A 464 16.01 25.68 -5.47
N PHE A 465 17.11 24.93 -5.36
CA PHE A 465 17.65 24.46 -4.09
C PHE A 465 19.07 24.98 -3.87
N SER A 466 19.40 25.30 -2.61
CA SER A 466 20.75 25.68 -2.21
C SER A 466 21.75 24.53 -2.41
N SER A 467 23.03 24.87 -2.53
CA SER A 467 24.09 23.86 -2.65
C SER A 467 24.22 22.95 -1.43
N GLU A 468 23.83 23.41 -0.24
CA GLU A 468 23.77 22.57 0.96
C GLU A 468 22.67 21.52 0.86
N VAL A 469 21.47 21.92 0.43
CA VAL A 469 20.34 20.99 0.24
C VAL A 469 20.66 19.98 -0.85
N LEU A 470 21.20 20.42 -1.99
CA LEU A 470 21.60 19.50 -3.07
C LEU A 470 22.68 18.51 -2.63
N ALA A 471 23.62 18.91 -1.77
CA ALA A 471 24.61 17.98 -1.23
C ALA A 471 23.96 16.87 -0.37
N LEU A 472 22.90 17.19 0.38
CA LEU A 472 22.14 16.19 1.14
C LEU A 472 21.41 15.21 0.21
N VAL A 473 20.77 15.71 -0.85
CA VAL A 473 20.12 14.85 -1.86
C VAL A 473 21.13 13.91 -2.51
N GLN A 474 22.32 14.41 -2.86
CA GLN A 474 23.43 13.63 -3.42
C GLN A 474 23.93 12.54 -2.45
N ASP A 475 24.03 12.86 -1.16
CA ASP A 475 24.40 11.89 -0.13
C ASP A 475 23.33 10.80 0.00
N LEU A 476 22.05 11.17 0.07
CA LEU A 476 20.92 10.22 0.14
C LEU A 476 20.88 9.29 -1.07
N ALA A 477 21.04 9.83 -2.28
CA ALA A 477 21.04 9.08 -3.54
C ALA A 477 22.12 7.99 -3.62
N THR A 478 23.15 8.04 -2.76
CA THR A 478 24.27 7.09 -2.81
C THR A 478 24.52 6.29 -1.54
N SER A 479 23.91 6.67 -0.42
CA SER A 479 24.26 6.13 0.89
C SER A 479 23.10 5.85 1.83
N ASP A 480 21.86 6.24 1.49
CA ASP A 480 20.71 5.91 2.34
C ASP A 480 20.56 4.38 2.45
N SER A 481 20.16 3.89 3.62
CA SER A 481 19.91 2.46 3.82
C SER A 481 18.66 1.95 3.09
N ASN A 482 17.73 2.84 2.74
CA ASN A 482 16.49 2.52 2.06
C ASN A 482 16.60 2.86 0.56
N TYR A 483 16.33 1.88 -0.30
CA TYR A 483 16.47 2.04 -1.75
C TYR A 483 15.38 2.91 -2.40
N ALA A 484 14.19 3.01 -1.81
CA ALA A 484 13.16 3.97 -2.27
C ALA A 484 13.65 5.41 -2.05
N VAL A 485 14.29 5.71 -0.91
CA VAL A 485 14.91 7.02 -0.67
C VAL A 485 16.03 7.31 -1.67
N GLN A 486 16.87 6.32 -1.98
CA GLN A 486 17.91 6.48 -3.01
C GLN A 486 17.30 6.79 -4.38
N ALA A 487 16.28 6.04 -4.81
CA ALA A 487 15.64 6.21 -6.11
C ALA A 487 14.95 7.59 -6.21
N GLU A 488 14.22 8.01 -5.18
CA GLU A 488 13.54 9.31 -5.19
C GLU A 488 14.54 10.48 -5.17
N ALA A 489 15.66 10.33 -4.46
CA ALA A 489 16.74 11.31 -4.50
C ALA A 489 17.37 11.43 -5.89
N LEU A 490 17.49 10.33 -6.64
CA LEU A 490 17.96 10.39 -8.03
C LEU A 490 16.98 11.17 -8.92
N LYS A 491 15.67 10.97 -8.77
CA LYS A 491 14.65 11.75 -9.51
C LYS A 491 14.81 13.25 -9.28
N VAL A 492 15.03 13.68 -8.03
CA VAL A 492 15.29 15.09 -7.71
C VAL A 492 16.53 15.59 -8.45
N LEU A 493 17.62 14.83 -8.48
CA LEU A 493 18.84 15.22 -9.19
C LEU A 493 18.65 15.30 -10.72
N VAL A 494 17.84 14.41 -11.29
CA VAL A 494 17.44 14.46 -12.71
C VAL A 494 16.68 15.73 -13.01
N ALA A 495 15.65 16.01 -12.21
CA ALA A 495 14.73 17.11 -12.41
C ALA A 495 15.43 18.48 -12.24
N VAL A 496 16.42 18.58 -11.34
CA VAL A 496 17.22 19.80 -11.13
C VAL A 496 18.21 20.04 -12.28
N ASP A 497 19.09 19.09 -12.56
CA ASP A 497 20.03 19.13 -13.68
C ASP A 497 20.65 17.74 -13.90
N ALA A 498 20.05 16.93 -14.77
CA ALA A 498 20.54 15.60 -15.09
C ALA A 498 22.00 15.61 -15.59
N ASN A 499 22.41 16.60 -16.38
CA ASN A 499 23.76 16.62 -16.94
C ASN A 499 24.83 16.90 -15.88
N ALA A 500 24.56 17.80 -14.93
CA ALA A 500 25.47 18.10 -13.83
C ALA A 500 25.64 16.90 -12.87
N HIS A 501 24.62 16.05 -12.75
CA HIS A 501 24.60 14.93 -11.80
C HIS A 501 24.90 13.55 -12.41
N ARG A 502 25.35 13.49 -13.67
CA ARG A 502 25.60 12.25 -14.43
C ARG A 502 26.42 11.19 -13.68
N ASP A 503 27.41 11.60 -12.89
CA ASP A 503 28.27 10.66 -12.16
C ASP A 503 27.51 9.85 -11.11
N PHE A 504 26.44 10.41 -10.52
CA PHE A 504 25.56 9.72 -9.58
C PHE A 504 24.77 8.61 -10.29
N PHE A 505 24.19 8.90 -11.46
CA PHE A 505 23.47 7.92 -12.26
C PHE A 505 24.38 6.78 -12.73
N ASN A 506 25.60 7.11 -13.21
CA ASN A 506 26.58 6.09 -13.60
C ASN A 506 26.91 5.11 -12.46
N LYS A 507 26.99 5.60 -11.23
CA LYS A 507 27.21 4.75 -10.05
C LYS A 507 25.96 3.92 -9.73
N ALA A 508 24.79 4.54 -9.78
CA ALA A 508 23.50 3.92 -9.48
C ALA A 508 23.11 2.78 -10.43
N LEU A 509 23.60 2.79 -11.69
CA LEU A 509 23.45 1.66 -12.63
C LEU A 509 24.03 0.32 -12.13
N SER A 510 24.88 0.34 -11.11
CA SER A 510 25.44 -0.85 -10.47
C SER A 510 24.76 -1.25 -9.16
N SER A 511 23.67 -0.55 -8.79
CA SER A 511 22.90 -0.85 -7.59
C SER A 511 22.29 -2.25 -7.65
N PRO A 512 22.21 -2.97 -6.51
CA PRO A 512 21.45 -4.21 -6.48
C PRO A 512 19.94 -3.95 -6.57
N SER A 513 19.44 -2.78 -6.18
CA SER A 513 18.02 -2.41 -6.26
C SER A 513 17.57 -2.23 -7.71
N ILE A 514 16.39 -2.74 -8.05
CA ILE A 514 15.73 -2.50 -9.34
C ILE A 514 15.30 -1.04 -9.41
N ALA A 515 14.64 -0.52 -8.37
CA ALA A 515 14.16 0.87 -8.34
C ALA A 515 15.29 1.88 -8.63
N VAL A 516 16.43 1.74 -7.95
CA VAL A 516 17.60 2.62 -8.15
C VAL A 516 18.21 2.45 -9.54
N THR A 517 18.27 1.21 -10.05
CA THR A 517 18.86 0.95 -11.37
C THR A 517 17.96 1.48 -12.49
N ALA A 518 16.65 1.26 -12.39
CA ALA A 518 15.65 1.73 -13.36
C ALA A 518 15.66 3.25 -13.45
N GLU A 519 15.67 3.95 -12.31
CA GLU A 519 15.76 5.41 -12.27
C GLU A 519 17.06 5.91 -12.91
N ALA A 520 18.20 5.29 -12.57
CA ALA A 520 19.48 5.64 -13.18
C ALA A 520 19.51 5.40 -14.70
N MET A 521 18.81 4.37 -15.20
CA MET A 521 18.70 4.09 -16.62
C MET A 521 17.90 5.18 -17.35
N MET A 522 16.75 5.59 -16.79
CA MET A 522 15.93 6.68 -17.35
C MET A 522 16.67 8.02 -17.31
N ALA A 523 17.31 8.35 -16.18
CA ALA A 523 18.17 9.52 -16.03
C ALA A 523 19.28 9.58 -17.10
N MET A 524 19.91 8.45 -17.40
CA MET A 524 20.94 8.35 -18.43
C MET A 524 20.38 8.49 -19.84
N ALA A 525 19.12 8.13 -20.07
CA ALA A 525 18.45 8.27 -21.36
C ALA A 525 18.16 9.73 -21.69
N ASP A 526 17.72 10.51 -20.69
CA ASP A 526 17.49 11.95 -20.81
C ASP A 526 18.79 12.72 -21.12
N ILE A 527 19.92 12.19 -20.67
CA ILE A 527 21.26 12.75 -20.92
C ILE A 527 21.81 12.33 -22.28
N ASP A 528 21.84 11.02 -22.56
CA ASP A 528 22.43 10.41 -23.74
C ASP A 528 21.78 9.03 -23.98
N LEU A 529 20.64 9.07 -24.66
CA LEU A 529 19.84 7.90 -25.04
C LEU A 529 20.66 6.74 -25.61
N TYR A 530 21.65 7.01 -26.47
CA TYR A 530 22.45 5.95 -27.09
C TYR A 530 23.33 5.19 -26.10
N LYS A 531 23.68 5.81 -24.97
CA LYS A 531 24.39 5.13 -23.88
C LYS A 531 23.46 4.37 -22.95
N ALA A 532 22.18 4.75 -22.86
CA ALA A 532 21.18 4.05 -22.06
C ALA A 532 20.66 2.77 -22.76
N LEU A 533 20.54 2.78 -24.10
CA LEU A 533 20.01 1.65 -24.87
C LEU A 533 20.64 0.28 -24.53
N PRO A 534 21.98 0.12 -24.40
CA PRO A 534 22.57 -1.18 -24.05
C PRO A 534 22.14 -1.73 -22.68
N TYR A 535 21.80 -0.85 -21.74
CA TYR A 535 21.27 -1.26 -20.43
C TYR A 535 19.82 -1.74 -20.57
N ALA A 536 19.00 -1.03 -21.32
CA ALA A 536 17.62 -1.47 -21.62
C ALA A 536 17.61 -2.81 -22.37
N GLU A 537 18.49 -3.01 -23.36
CA GLU A 537 18.64 -4.27 -24.10
C GLU A 537 19.04 -5.45 -23.19
N LYS A 538 19.81 -5.19 -22.13
CA LYS A 538 20.19 -6.21 -21.16
C LYS A 538 19.03 -6.62 -20.25
N GLU A 539 18.18 -5.68 -19.86
CA GLU A 539 17.08 -5.90 -18.91
C GLU A 539 15.72 -6.15 -19.63
N GLN A 540 15.70 -6.23 -20.96
CA GLN A 540 14.47 -6.33 -21.76
C GLN A 540 13.56 -7.53 -21.44
N ASN A 541 14.08 -8.61 -20.87
CA ASN A 541 13.26 -9.78 -20.50
C ASN A 541 12.67 -9.66 -19.08
N THR A 542 12.70 -8.48 -18.48
CA THR A 542 12.13 -8.22 -17.16
C THR A 542 10.61 -8.45 -17.16
N THR A 543 10.11 -9.03 -16.09
CA THR A 543 8.67 -9.05 -15.75
C THR A 543 8.32 -8.04 -14.65
N ASN A 544 9.34 -7.47 -14.01
CA ASN A 544 9.20 -6.45 -12.98
C ASN A 544 8.71 -5.12 -13.57
N TYR A 545 7.67 -4.53 -12.97
CA TYR A 545 7.03 -3.31 -13.45
C TYR A 545 7.96 -2.10 -13.53
N THR A 546 8.74 -1.84 -12.48
CA THR A 546 9.64 -0.68 -12.42
C THR A 546 10.73 -0.76 -13.49
N MET A 547 11.26 -1.95 -13.74
CA MET A 547 12.25 -2.13 -14.82
C MET A 547 11.59 -2.11 -16.20
N LEU A 548 10.38 -2.67 -16.35
CA LEU A 548 9.61 -2.61 -17.60
C LEU A 548 9.32 -1.16 -17.99
N ASP A 549 8.99 -0.32 -17.01
CA ASP A 549 8.78 1.11 -17.18
C ASP A 549 10.02 1.83 -17.73
N ALA A 550 11.19 1.57 -17.15
CA ALA A 550 12.45 2.12 -17.63
C ALA A 550 12.83 1.62 -19.04
N VAL A 551 12.73 0.31 -19.31
CA VAL A 551 13.00 -0.26 -20.64
C VAL A 551 12.04 0.33 -21.67
N GLY A 552 10.75 0.36 -21.34
CA GLY A 552 9.68 0.89 -22.19
C GLY A 552 9.89 2.36 -22.53
N THR A 553 10.23 3.18 -21.54
CA THR A 553 10.57 4.60 -21.72
C THR A 553 11.75 4.78 -22.65
N ILE A 554 12.86 4.07 -22.41
CA ILE A 554 14.09 4.17 -23.21
C ILE A 554 13.84 3.76 -24.66
N TYR A 555 13.12 2.67 -24.89
CA TYR A 555 12.78 2.22 -26.23
C TYR A 555 11.84 3.20 -26.92
N ALA A 556 10.81 3.71 -26.25
CA ALA A 556 9.91 4.70 -26.81
C ALA A 556 10.63 6.00 -27.21
N GLN A 557 11.52 6.51 -26.34
CA GLN A 557 12.34 7.69 -26.61
C GLN A 557 13.26 7.50 -27.82
N SER A 558 13.72 6.27 -28.11
CA SER A 558 14.65 5.98 -29.21
C SER A 558 14.11 6.33 -30.60
N ARG A 559 12.78 6.29 -30.77
CA ARG A 559 12.11 6.39 -32.08
C ARG A 559 12.73 5.46 -33.14
N ASP A 560 13.24 4.31 -32.71
CA ASP A 560 13.85 3.32 -33.58
C ASP A 560 12.87 2.16 -33.82
N ALA A 561 12.48 2.00 -35.08
CA ALA A 561 11.54 0.97 -35.53
C ALA A 561 11.99 -0.46 -35.18
N LYS A 562 13.28 -0.69 -34.89
CA LYS A 562 13.79 -2.02 -34.49
C LYS A 562 13.16 -2.53 -33.18
N TYR A 563 12.67 -1.65 -32.31
CA TYR A 563 12.07 -2.05 -31.03
C TYR A 563 10.57 -2.37 -31.11
N GLN A 564 9.95 -2.25 -32.27
CA GLN A 564 8.55 -2.67 -32.42
C GLN A 564 8.39 -4.17 -32.12
N ASP A 565 9.33 -5.00 -32.61
CA ASP A 565 9.32 -6.45 -32.38
C ASP A 565 9.41 -6.78 -30.88
N TYR A 566 10.12 -5.98 -30.10
CA TYR A 566 10.19 -6.16 -28.65
C TYR A 566 8.79 -6.06 -28.04
N PHE A 567 8.08 -4.95 -28.29
CA PHE A 567 6.76 -4.72 -27.71
C PHE A 567 5.72 -5.74 -28.20
N GLU A 568 5.71 -6.03 -29.50
CA GLU A 568 4.79 -7.01 -30.08
C GLU A 568 5.01 -8.42 -29.52
N ASN A 569 6.26 -8.83 -29.33
CA ASN A 569 6.58 -10.12 -28.71
C ASN A 569 6.24 -10.14 -27.21
N TYR A 570 6.46 -9.02 -26.51
CA TYR A 570 6.14 -8.91 -25.09
C TYR A 570 4.63 -9.03 -24.85
N VAL A 571 3.83 -8.31 -25.64
CA VAL A 571 2.36 -8.35 -25.58
C VAL A 571 1.80 -9.72 -25.94
N ASN A 572 2.40 -10.42 -26.90
CA ASN A 572 2.00 -11.78 -27.30
C ASN A 572 2.58 -12.88 -26.38
N GLY A 573 3.41 -12.52 -25.40
CA GLY A 573 4.02 -13.45 -24.46
C GLY A 573 3.04 -13.92 -23.37
N GLU A 574 3.49 -14.87 -22.55
CA GLU A 574 2.75 -15.31 -21.35
C GLU A 574 2.99 -14.34 -20.17
N ASN A 575 2.71 -13.06 -20.38
CA ASN A 575 2.85 -12.00 -19.38
C ASN A 575 1.48 -11.68 -18.75
N GLY A 576 1.47 -11.14 -17.53
CA GLY A 576 0.24 -10.69 -16.87
C GLY A 576 -0.44 -9.53 -17.60
N GLU A 577 -1.73 -9.34 -17.33
CA GLU A 577 -2.56 -8.30 -17.97
C GLU A 577 -1.98 -6.89 -17.77
N TYR A 578 -1.49 -6.59 -16.56
CA TYR A 578 -0.88 -5.31 -16.22
C TYR A 578 0.44 -5.07 -16.95
N GLN A 579 1.34 -6.07 -17.02
CA GLN A 579 2.60 -5.93 -17.77
C GLN A 579 2.31 -5.71 -19.26
N THR A 580 1.29 -6.39 -19.78
CA THR A 580 0.82 -6.22 -21.16
C THR A 580 0.31 -4.80 -21.40
N TYR A 581 -0.45 -4.24 -20.47
CA TYR A 581 -0.88 -2.83 -20.51
C TYR A 581 0.30 -1.86 -20.63
N TYR A 582 1.31 -2.00 -19.78
CA TYR A 582 2.50 -1.13 -19.80
C TYR A 582 3.29 -1.26 -21.11
N ALA A 583 3.47 -2.49 -21.60
CA ALA A 583 4.12 -2.72 -22.89
C ALA A 583 3.37 -2.04 -24.03
N MET A 584 2.03 -2.12 -24.06
CA MET A 584 1.20 -1.43 -25.05
C MET A 584 1.26 0.10 -24.92
N TYR A 585 1.27 0.62 -23.69
CA TYR A 585 1.45 2.03 -23.43
C TYR A 585 2.74 2.55 -24.09
N TYR A 586 3.87 1.91 -23.80
CA TYR A 586 5.16 2.31 -24.36
C TYR A 586 5.29 2.03 -25.86
N TYR A 587 4.65 0.98 -26.36
CA TYR A 587 4.58 0.73 -27.79
C TYR A 587 3.87 1.86 -28.53
N SER A 588 2.73 2.33 -28.02
CA SER A 588 2.03 3.46 -28.61
C SER A 588 2.87 4.76 -28.59
N LYS A 589 3.66 4.98 -27.54
CA LYS A 589 4.63 6.09 -27.48
C LYS A 589 5.76 5.94 -28.50
N LEU A 590 6.31 4.73 -28.69
CA LEU A 590 7.30 4.44 -29.72
C LEU A 590 6.73 4.77 -31.11
N LEU A 591 5.57 4.20 -31.45
CA LEU A 591 4.92 4.36 -32.75
C LEU A 591 4.67 5.83 -33.10
N ALA A 592 4.23 6.64 -32.12
CA ALA A 592 4.05 8.08 -32.32
C ALA A 592 5.32 8.80 -32.80
N GLY A 593 6.51 8.26 -32.53
CA GLY A 593 7.81 8.77 -32.99
C GLY A 593 8.31 8.24 -34.33
N LEU A 594 7.65 7.23 -34.93
CA LEU A 594 8.14 6.54 -36.13
C LEU A 594 7.63 7.15 -37.45
N ASP A 595 8.04 6.54 -38.56
CA ASP A 595 7.55 6.87 -39.90
C ASP A 595 6.24 6.15 -40.24
N ARG A 596 5.67 6.50 -41.41
CA ARG A 596 4.39 5.97 -41.89
C ARG A 596 4.35 4.44 -41.94
N GLU A 597 5.41 3.78 -42.42
CA GLU A 597 5.39 2.33 -42.63
C GLU A 597 5.34 1.59 -41.28
N ALA A 598 6.15 2.04 -40.33
CA ALA A 598 6.16 1.49 -38.99
C ALA A 598 4.85 1.79 -38.23
N VAL A 599 4.31 3.01 -38.33
CA VAL A 599 3.01 3.35 -37.71
C VAL A 599 1.89 2.45 -38.24
N MET A 600 1.82 2.25 -39.56
CA MET A 600 0.79 1.38 -40.16
C MET A 600 0.94 -0.08 -39.70
N ARG A 601 2.16 -0.60 -39.60
CA ARG A 601 2.41 -1.92 -39.02
C ARG A 601 1.90 -2.02 -37.58
N GLY A 602 2.16 -1.01 -36.76
CA GLY A 602 1.68 -0.98 -35.38
C GLY A 602 0.14 -0.92 -35.27
N LEU A 603 -0.52 -0.20 -36.18
CA LEU A 603 -1.98 -0.22 -36.25
C LEU A 603 -2.54 -1.58 -36.67
N ASP A 604 -1.89 -2.28 -37.60
CA ASP A 604 -2.26 -3.64 -37.97
C ASP A 604 -2.09 -4.60 -36.77
N PHE A 605 -1.08 -4.38 -35.94
CA PHE A 605 -0.91 -5.12 -34.68
C PHE A 605 -2.03 -4.84 -33.68
N PHE A 606 -2.40 -3.57 -33.45
CA PHE A 606 -3.52 -3.23 -32.56
C PHE A 606 -4.85 -3.82 -33.06
N GLU A 607 -5.11 -3.79 -34.37
CA GLU A 607 -6.30 -4.43 -34.97
C GLU A 607 -6.27 -5.95 -34.78
N TYR A 608 -5.12 -6.61 -35.01
CA TYR A 608 -4.97 -8.04 -34.75
C TYR A 608 -5.28 -8.35 -33.29
N TYR A 609 -4.69 -7.59 -32.37
CA TYR A 609 -4.87 -7.81 -30.95
C TYR A 609 -6.33 -7.58 -30.51
N LEU A 610 -7.00 -6.53 -30.98
CA LEU A 610 -8.43 -6.27 -30.75
C LEU A 610 -9.33 -7.43 -31.21
N ASN A 611 -8.98 -8.08 -32.32
CA ASN A 611 -9.76 -9.20 -32.88
C ASN A 611 -9.48 -10.55 -32.20
N ASN A 612 -8.41 -10.65 -31.40
CA ASN A 612 -7.91 -11.91 -30.88
C ASN A 612 -7.81 -11.96 -29.35
N ALA A 613 -7.83 -10.82 -28.68
CA ALA A 613 -7.86 -10.74 -27.22
C ALA A 613 -9.24 -11.09 -26.66
N ASN A 614 -9.27 -11.74 -25.49
CA ASN A 614 -10.49 -12.03 -24.75
C ASN A 614 -10.63 -11.04 -23.59
N GLY A 615 -11.56 -10.09 -23.66
CA GLY A 615 -11.94 -9.24 -22.53
C GLY A 615 -12.04 -7.74 -22.84
N GLU A 616 -13.00 -7.07 -22.22
CA GLU A 616 -13.31 -5.64 -22.43
C GLU A 616 -12.15 -4.72 -22.03
N TYR A 617 -11.46 -5.03 -20.92
CA TYR A 617 -10.30 -4.26 -20.45
C TYR A 617 -9.20 -4.20 -21.52
N VAL A 618 -8.88 -5.36 -22.08
CA VAL A 618 -7.81 -5.56 -23.05
C VAL A 618 -8.09 -4.81 -24.36
N SER A 619 -9.35 -4.78 -24.80
CA SER A 619 -9.78 -3.96 -25.93
C SER A 619 -9.61 -2.46 -25.67
N ASN A 620 -9.96 -1.99 -24.47
CA ASN A 620 -9.80 -0.58 -24.09
C ASN A 620 -8.32 -0.15 -24.10
N VAL A 621 -7.39 -1.03 -23.75
CA VAL A 621 -5.94 -0.75 -23.83
C VAL A 621 -5.51 -0.49 -25.26
N ALA A 622 -5.89 -1.37 -26.20
CA ALA A 622 -5.51 -1.24 -27.60
C ALA A 622 -6.13 0.01 -28.25
N LEU A 623 -7.41 0.29 -27.97
CA LEU A 623 -8.08 1.52 -28.41
C LEU A 623 -7.36 2.77 -27.89
N SER A 624 -7.08 2.82 -26.58
CA SER A 624 -6.33 3.91 -25.95
C SER A 624 -4.92 4.06 -26.52
N GLY A 625 -4.29 2.95 -26.92
CA GLY A 625 -3.01 2.92 -27.60
C GLY A 625 -3.07 3.64 -28.95
N MET A 626 -4.06 3.33 -29.79
CA MET A 626 -4.24 4.00 -31.09
C MET A 626 -4.52 5.49 -30.92
N ASP A 627 -5.35 5.89 -29.96
CA ASP A 627 -5.61 7.30 -29.66
C ASP A 627 -4.32 8.03 -29.24
N ARG A 628 -3.46 7.37 -28.46
CA ARG A 628 -2.16 7.91 -28.07
C ARG A 628 -1.21 8.08 -29.25
N VAL A 629 -1.23 7.16 -30.22
CA VAL A 629 -0.47 7.30 -31.47
C VAL A 629 -0.94 8.54 -32.23
N ALA A 630 -2.26 8.71 -32.41
CA ALA A 630 -2.82 9.87 -33.10
C ALA A 630 -2.47 11.20 -32.41
N ALA A 631 -2.60 11.24 -31.07
CA ALA A 631 -2.24 12.41 -30.27
C ALA A 631 -0.76 12.79 -30.41
N GLY A 632 0.15 11.81 -30.32
CA GLY A 632 1.59 12.06 -30.45
C GLY A 632 2.01 12.49 -31.86
N LEU A 633 1.37 11.98 -32.91
CA LEU A 633 1.59 12.45 -34.28
C LEU A 633 1.08 13.89 -34.48
N SER A 634 -0.06 14.21 -33.87
CA SER A 634 -0.63 15.58 -33.88
C SER A 634 0.33 16.57 -33.21
N GLU A 635 0.94 16.18 -32.10
CA GLU A 635 1.94 16.99 -31.39
C GLU A 635 3.18 17.23 -32.27
N ARG A 636 3.71 16.20 -32.94
CA ARG A 636 4.82 16.35 -33.90
C ARG A 636 4.48 17.31 -35.04
N GLN A 637 3.27 17.22 -35.58
CA GLN A 637 2.80 18.13 -36.62
C GLN A 637 2.69 19.57 -36.10
N ALA A 638 2.14 19.76 -34.89
CA ALA A 638 2.08 21.06 -34.22
C ALA A 638 3.48 21.67 -33.98
N ASN A 639 4.46 20.81 -33.72
CA ASN A 639 5.88 21.17 -33.57
C ASN A 639 6.63 21.35 -34.91
N GLY A 640 5.92 21.28 -36.05
CA GLY A 640 6.45 21.64 -37.37
C GLY A 640 7.00 20.49 -38.19
N GLU A 641 6.83 19.23 -37.77
CA GLU A 641 7.15 18.07 -38.60
C GLU A 641 6.12 17.91 -39.75
N LEU A 642 6.60 17.70 -40.97
CA LEU A 642 5.73 17.46 -42.13
C LEU A 642 5.28 16.00 -42.19
N LEU A 643 4.05 15.73 -41.75
CA LEU A 643 3.42 14.41 -41.75
C LEU A 643 2.26 14.39 -42.76
N ASP A 644 2.56 14.39 -44.07
CA ASP A 644 1.57 14.40 -45.15
C ASP A 644 0.70 13.13 -45.23
N TRP A 645 1.12 12.09 -44.53
CA TRP A 645 0.44 10.81 -44.37
C TRP A 645 -0.43 10.70 -43.11
N MET A 646 -0.46 11.73 -42.24
CA MET A 646 -1.28 11.72 -41.03
C MET A 646 -2.78 11.48 -41.29
N PRO A 647 -3.41 12.08 -42.33
CA PRO A 647 -4.81 11.77 -42.64
C PRO A 647 -5.06 10.29 -43.00
N GLU A 648 -4.03 9.58 -43.50
CA GLU A 648 -4.13 8.15 -43.79
C GLU A 648 -4.15 7.32 -42.51
N VAL A 649 -3.36 7.71 -41.52
CA VAL A 649 -3.32 7.09 -40.19
C VAL A 649 -4.62 7.33 -39.44
N GLU A 650 -5.14 8.56 -39.45
CA GLU A 650 -6.46 8.88 -38.88
C GLU A 650 -7.58 8.04 -39.52
N ALA A 651 -7.59 7.93 -40.85
CA ALA A 651 -8.56 7.11 -41.56
C ALA A 651 -8.42 5.61 -41.24
N ARG A 652 -7.19 5.13 -41.01
CA ARG A 652 -6.96 3.73 -40.60
C ARG A 652 -7.47 3.47 -39.19
N ILE A 653 -7.19 4.35 -38.23
CA ILE A 653 -7.72 4.27 -36.85
C ILE A 653 -9.25 4.31 -36.87
N GLU A 654 -9.84 5.25 -37.61
CA GLU A 654 -11.30 5.34 -37.78
C GLU A 654 -11.88 4.05 -38.37
N SER A 655 -11.22 3.44 -39.35
CA SER A 655 -11.65 2.16 -39.92
C SER A 655 -11.57 1.00 -38.92
N ILE A 656 -10.55 0.95 -38.06
CA ILE A 656 -10.41 -0.08 -37.02
C ILE A 656 -11.51 0.10 -35.97
N ASN A 657 -11.72 1.33 -35.49
CA ASN A 657 -12.77 1.67 -34.54
C ASN A 657 -14.16 1.32 -35.10
N ASN A 658 -14.45 1.70 -36.35
CA ASN A 658 -15.72 1.36 -37.00
C ASN A 658 -15.91 -0.15 -37.19
N ALA A 659 -14.84 -0.90 -37.46
CA ALA A 659 -14.93 -2.36 -37.54
C ALA A 659 -15.23 -2.96 -36.16
N TYR A 660 -14.53 -2.51 -35.11
CA TYR A 660 -14.71 -3.02 -33.75
C TYR A 660 -16.11 -2.72 -33.18
N PHE A 661 -16.53 -1.44 -33.20
CA PHE A 661 -17.84 -1.02 -32.67
C PHE A 661 -19.00 -1.35 -33.61
N GLY A 662 -18.78 -1.42 -34.92
CA GLY A 662 -19.81 -1.77 -35.90
C GLY A 662 -20.31 -3.21 -35.78
N PHE A 663 -19.54 -4.11 -35.15
CA PHE A 663 -19.99 -5.46 -34.83
C PHE A 663 -20.93 -5.52 -33.61
N GLU A 664 -20.93 -4.53 -32.70
CA GLU A 664 -21.84 -4.53 -31.54
C GLU A 664 -23.28 -4.15 -31.92
N GLU A 665 -23.49 -3.31 -32.95
CA GLU A 665 -24.84 -2.98 -33.44
C GLU A 665 -25.55 -4.16 -34.11
N GLU A 666 -24.83 -5.09 -34.76
CA GLU A 666 -25.45 -6.26 -35.44
C GLU A 666 -25.90 -7.38 -34.46
N TRP A 667 -25.51 -7.34 -33.18
CA TRP A 667 -25.98 -8.27 -32.14
C TRP A 667 -27.06 -7.66 -31.22
N ALA A 668 -27.36 -6.37 -31.38
CA ALA A 668 -28.39 -5.65 -30.63
C ALA A 668 -29.77 -5.59 -31.33
N GLU A 669 -29.89 -6.13 -32.55
CA GLU A 669 -31.16 -6.44 -33.25
C GLU A 669 -31.52 -7.93 -33.14
#